data_AF-A0A5C7VAK4-F1
#
_entry.id   AF-A0A5C7VAK4-F1
#
_cell.length_a   1.000
_cell.length_b   1.000
_cell.length_c   1.000
_cell.angle_alpha   90.00
_cell.angle_beta   90.00
_cell.angle_gamma   90.00
#
_symmetry.space_group_name_H-M   'P 1'
#
loop_
_entity.id
_entity.type
_entity.pdbx_description
1 polymer ?
#
loop_
_entity_poly.entity_id
_entity_poly.type
_entity_poly.pdbx_seq_one_letter_code
_entity_poly.pdbx_strand_id
1 'polypeptide(L)'
;MNADSPVNYKLLYNDYWQDPGRVGERSGDLARIAILAAETCGFGSALDIGCGEGFLVAELLTLGIDAFGLDISPIVVARANSRWANRFSEGSVLSIPFPDSSFDFVVSTDCLEHLAPPDVPVALREMYRVSSRYVFLQIATTQDRDDHWHLTVEGREWWEARCVEAGFRKHQLYYRANPYESLNRDNWQILILLEKVPVDALLKFDLSALVEERLLHTDMLREVGRRSDAHCIRYHKAAELIRPGDRVLDVACGLGYGSHILYGASQAKSVLGVDLSDFGIAYANAHYGRPGAVEFAVGDAQRLDLISDHSIDFIAAFETIEHVPDPITYLSELRRVLKPGGRVMLCAPNNWTDETGKDPNPHHLHVYTWERLVVECSNFFLLEEGFLQTAGGAMKCHHSDRKWVAVRPDRVPTEESEWILILGMADPVARCDVPYLETVWKLPAAPEFHVSAFARDYINPWLVKSMIAIGMRTRFTALLKDLQQRVLVSSPPESVDYGAALCGRVYCLIATSVTSAEAAREVDAEIWRYSAIPNPSPHQLRWQVSLLFAGGELARKQGRLDDAVAFFSDCVGRDVASYSPLLGNKVLDALYWLAVFSLDSHDKKASKTYLLQSVEKARQLVSGSWLNVIGDEDAPLSFGLAELAQLLDKASRAAYMLSVLDGDEVRQGIVYQESAGFFERQLIDRDRRLSEMAKAIDRLQSALLEKDARAQELAEEVIRLDAHAQALGREVGARDADAQQLAKQLAEKNARAQEFVEEVTRLDAHAQALGREVAARDADAQQFAKQLAEKDARAQELAQEVVRLDAHAQALGREVAARDADAQQLAKQLAEKDARAQELAQEVVRLDAHAQVLGREVAARDADAQQLAKQLAEKDARAQELTEEVVRLDAHAQALGQEVAARDAKAQQLVCNLNVAHEEIGALQEIIRKQDAILAYFRPRSWVEKLRKKF
;
A
#
# COMPACT_ATOMS: atom_id res chain seq x y z
N MET A 1 -19.68 -17.76 -30.00
CA MET A 1 -19.62 -19.24 -30.02
C MET A 1 -20.66 -19.75 -29.01
N ASN A 2 -21.33 -20.88 -29.27
CA ASN A 2 -22.23 -21.50 -28.27
C ASN A 2 -21.41 -21.90 -27.03
N ALA A 3 -21.86 -21.52 -25.84
CA ALA A 3 -21.14 -21.71 -24.57
C ALA A 3 -20.96 -23.18 -24.14
N ASP A 4 -21.57 -24.14 -24.85
CA ASP A 4 -21.62 -25.56 -24.46
C ASP A 4 -20.79 -26.51 -25.36
N SER A 5 -19.94 -26.00 -26.27
CA SER A 5 -19.06 -26.85 -27.09
C SER A 5 -17.60 -26.78 -26.62
N PRO A 6 -16.91 -27.92 -26.37
CA PRO A 6 -15.53 -27.91 -25.91
C PRO A 6 -14.60 -27.26 -26.95
N VAL A 7 -13.74 -26.35 -26.49
CA VAL A 7 -12.78 -25.63 -27.34
C VAL A 7 -11.68 -26.59 -27.79
N ASN A 8 -11.43 -26.67 -29.11
CA ASN A 8 -10.32 -27.45 -29.64
C ASN A 8 -9.07 -26.58 -29.77
N TYR A 9 -8.35 -26.41 -28.65
CA TYR A 9 -7.14 -25.60 -28.57
C TYR A 9 -6.06 -26.04 -29.58
N LYS A 10 -5.91 -27.35 -29.81
CA LYS A 10 -4.90 -27.88 -30.73
C LYS A 10 -5.15 -27.42 -32.18
N LEU A 11 -6.40 -27.46 -32.65
CA LEU A 11 -6.74 -26.94 -33.97
C LEU A 11 -6.50 -25.43 -34.06
N LEU A 12 -6.98 -24.68 -33.06
CA LEU A 12 -6.86 -23.23 -32.99
C LEU A 12 -5.40 -22.76 -33.10
N TYR A 13 -4.48 -23.40 -32.36
CA TYR A 13 -3.06 -23.04 -32.36
C TYR A 13 -2.25 -23.64 -33.50
N ASN A 14 -2.65 -24.79 -34.05
CA ASN A 14 -2.01 -25.30 -35.26
C ASN A 14 -2.19 -24.34 -36.43
N ASP A 15 -3.37 -23.73 -36.57
CA ASP A 15 -3.65 -22.73 -37.60
C ASP A 15 -2.78 -21.47 -37.40
N TYR A 16 -2.59 -21.04 -36.15
CA TYR A 16 -1.70 -19.92 -35.80
C TYR A 16 -0.24 -20.19 -36.21
N TRP A 17 0.32 -21.36 -35.85
CA TRP A 17 1.73 -21.69 -36.09
C TRP A 17 2.06 -22.13 -37.54
N GLN A 18 1.04 -22.43 -38.35
CA GLN A 18 1.21 -22.79 -39.77
C GLN A 18 1.58 -21.60 -40.65
N ASP A 19 1.22 -20.38 -40.28
CA ASP A 19 1.58 -19.18 -41.02
C ASP A 19 3.10 -18.89 -40.91
N PRO A 20 3.86 -18.90 -42.02
CA PRO A 20 5.31 -18.62 -42.00
C PRO A 20 5.67 -17.21 -41.53
N GLY A 21 4.72 -16.27 -41.58
CA GLY A 21 4.88 -14.89 -41.09
C GLY A 21 4.64 -14.75 -39.58
N ARG A 22 4.04 -15.75 -38.92
CA ARG A 22 3.83 -15.76 -37.47
C ARG A 22 5.09 -16.29 -36.78
N VAL A 23 5.85 -15.35 -36.23
CA VAL A 23 6.83 -15.61 -35.17
C VAL A 23 6.09 -15.36 -33.87
N GLY A 24 6.25 -16.23 -32.86
CA GLY A 24 5.57 -16.06 -31.57
C GLY A 24 5.72 -14.62 -31.07
N GLU A 25 4.62 -14.02 -30.63
CA GLU A 25 4.68 -12.73 -29.95
C GLU A 25 5.70 -12.87 -28.83
N ARG A 26 6.74 -12.02 -28.84
CA ARG A 26 7.81 -12.15 -27.84
C ARG A 26 7.22 -11.72 -26.51
N SER A 27 6.97 -12.69 -25.62
CA SER A 27 6.69 -12.47 -24.21
C SER A 27 7.78 -11.58 -23.62
N GLY A 28 7.48 -10.28 -23.45
CA GLY A 28 8.36 -9.27 -22.84
C GLY A 28 9.88 -9.47 -22.98
N ASP A 29 10.59 -9.14 -21.91
CA ASP A 29 12.03 -9.39 -21.76
C ASP A 29 12.22 -10.77 -21.11
N LEU A 30 12.33 -11.82 -21.94
CA LEU A 30 12.48 -13.21 -21.49
C LEU A 30 13.68 -13.44 -20.56
N ALA A 31 14.79 -12.71 -20.77
CA ALA A 31 15.95 -12.80 -19.89
C ALA A 31 15.62 -12.28 -18.48
N ARG A 32 14.87 -11.17 -18.39
CA ARG A 32 14.35 -10.67 -17.11
C ARG A 32 13.42 -11.69 -16.45
N ILE A 33 12.54 -12.34 -17.20
CA ILE A 33 11.62 -13.35 -16.66
C ILE A 33 12.41 -14.56 -16.12
N ALA A 34 13.37 -15.07 -16.88
CA ALA A 34 14.21 -16.19 -16.44
C ALA A 34 15.00 -15.84 -15.17
N ILE A 35 15.57 -14.63 -15.08
CA ILE A 35 16.25 -14.16 -13.86
C ILE A 35 15.28 -14.10 -12.68
N LEU A 36 14.09 -13.54 -12.87
CA LEU A 36 13.10 -13.42 -11.80
C LEU A 36 12.60 -14.79 -11.33
N ALA A 37 12.39 -15.72 -12.26
CA ALA A 37 12.05 -17.11 -11.95
C ALA A 37 13.18 -17.79 -11.16
N ALA A 38 14.44 -17.61 -11.56
CA ALA A 38 15.60 -18.14 -10.84
C ALA A 38 15.77 -17.52 -9.43
N GLU A 39 15.59 -16.21 -9.29
CA GLU A 39 15.69 -15.49 -8.01
C GLU A 39 14.60 -15.90 -7.00
N THR A 40 13.45 -16.37 -7.51
CA THR A 40 12.28 -16.69 -6.67
C THR A 40 12.09 -18.18 -6.45
N CYS A 41 12.25 -19.00 -7.50
CA CYS A 41 12.03 -20.45 -7.48
C CYS A 41 13.33 -21.24 -7.28
N GLY A 42 14.50 -20.62 -7.52
CA GLY A 42 15.82 -21.23 -7.33
C GLY A 42 16.31 -22.07 -8.51
N PHE A 43 17.35 -22.86 -8.24
CA PHE A 43 17.89 -23.85 -9.18
C PHE A 43 17.10 -25.17 -9.13
N GLY A 44 17.20 -25.96 -10.18
CA GLY A 44 16.58 -27.29 -10.25
C GLY A 44 16.07 -27.60 -11.64
N SER A 45 15.04 -28.43 -11.69
CA SER A 45 14.30 -28.78 -12.90
C SER A 45 13.11 -27.86 -13.12
N ALA A 46 12.90 -27.40 -14.36
CA ALA A 46 11.82 -26.47 -14.70
C ALA A 46 11.00 -26.96 -15.90
N LEU A 47 9.70 -26.70 -15.88
CA LEU A 47 8.83 -26.89 -17.04
C LEU A 47 8.21 -25.57 -17.47
N ASP A 48 8.47 -25.16 -18.72
CA ASP A 48 7.82 -24.04 -19.38
C ASP A 48 6.57 -24.52 -20.14
N ILE A 49 5.39 -24.09 -19.71
CA ILE A 49 4.10 -24.47 -20.30
C ILE A 49 3.61 -23.37 -21.24
N GLY A 50 3.32 -23.76 -22.48
CA GLY A 50 3.09 -22.82 -23.57
C GLY A 50 4.41 -22.30 -24.13
N CYS A 51 5.44 -23.15 -24.20
CA CYS A 51 6.81 -22.71 -24.45
C CYS A 51 7.05 -22.10 -25.84
N GLY A 52 6.11 -22.25 -26.77
CA GLY A 52 6.25 -21.78 -28.14
C GLY A 52 7.55 -22.30 -28.78
N GLU A 53 8.37 -21.39 -29.31
CA GLU A 53 9.66 -21.76 -29.91
C GLU A 53 10.77 -22.11 -28.90
N GLY A 54 10.50 -22.07 -27.60
CA GLY A 54 11.40 -22.56 -26.55
C GLY A 54 12.47 -21.57 -26.07
N PHE A 55 12.30 -20.27 -26.31
CA PHE A 55 13.29 -19.27 -25.94
C PHE A 55 13.43 -19.06 -24.43
N LEU A 56 12.33 -19.13 -23.66
CA LEU A 56 12.42 -19.04 -22.20
C LEU A 56 13.17 -20.24 -21.61
N VAL A 57 12.93 -21.44 -22.13
CA VAL A 57 13.73 -22.64 -21.81
C VAL A 57 15.22 -22.41 -22.08
N ALA A 58 15.57 -21.77 -23.21
CA ALA A 58 16.96 -21.45 -23.52
C ALA A 58 17.58 -20.47 -22.52
N GLU A 59 16.86 -19.41 -22.12
CA GLU A 59 17.31 -18.46 -21.10
C GLU A 59 17.52 -19.16 -19.75
N LEU A 60 16.58 -19.99 -19.31
CA LEU A 60 16.70 -20.78 -18.07
C LEU A 60 17.91 -21.72 -18.12
N LEU A 61 18.18 -22.38 -19.25
CA LEU A 61 19.37 -23.22 -19.44
C LEU A 61 20.66 -22.41 -19.31
N THR A 62 20.70 -21.16 -19.79
CA THR A 62 21.88 -20.30 -19.65
C THR A 62 22.16 -19.91 -18.19
N LEU A 63 21.12 -19.91 -17.35
CA LEU A 63 21.23 -19.70 -15.90
C LEU A 63 21.57 -21.00 -15.14
N GLY A 64 21.72 -22.14 -15.82
CA GLY A 64 22.06 -23.42 -15.22
C GLY A 64 20.85 -24.21 -14.68
N ILE A 65 19.63 -23.89 -15.10
CA ILE A 65 18.39 -24.58 -14.72
C ILE A 65 18.10 -25.68 -15.74
N ASP A 66 17.77 -26.89 -15.30
CA ASP A 66 17.44 -28.01 -16.18
C ASP A 66 15.99 -27.87 -16.69
N ALA A 67 15.83 -27.03 -17.71
CA ALA A 67 14.52 -26.63 -18.22
C ALA A 67 14.04 -27.49 -19.41
N PHE A 68 12.73 -27.71 -19.44
CA PHE A 68 11.99 -28.41 -20.48
C PHE A 68 10.79 -27.57 -20.89
N GLY A 69 10.28 -27.78 -22.10
CA GLY A 69 9.09 -27.09 -22.60
C GLY A 69 7.96 -28.02 -23.00
N LEU A 70 6.73 -27.56 -22.81
CA LEU A 70 5.49 -28.20 -23.24
C LEU A 70 4.70 -27.23 -24.11
N ASP A 71 4.29 -27.67 -25.29
CA ASP A 71 3.37 -26.93 -26.14
C ASP A 71 2.38 -27.87 -26.83
N ILE A 72 1.17 -27.37 -27.10
CA ILE A 72 0.09 -28.15 -27.73
C ILE A 72 0.33 -28.33 -29.24
N SER A 73 1.12 -27.45 -29.86
CA SER A 73 1.39 -27.45 -31.30
C SER A 73 2.59 -28.35 -31.64
N PRO A 74 2.40 -29.49 -32.32
CA PRO A 74 3.52 -30.33 -32.77
C PRO A 74 4.48 -29.58 -33.72
N ILE A 75 3.98 -28.56 -34.42
CA ILE A 75 4.79 -27.75 -35.34
C ILE A 75 5.83 -26.94 -34.57
N VAL A 76 5.41 -26.25 -33.51
CA VAL A 76 6.33 -25.39 -32.73
C VAL A 76 7.28 -26.24 -31.88
N VAL A 77 6.80 -27.37 -31.35
CA VAL A 77 7.63 -28.36 -30.64
C VAL A 77 8.74 -28.92 -31.54
N ALA A 78 8.44 -29.23 -32.81
CA ALA A 78 9.44 -29.69 -33.76
C ALA A 78 10.48 -28.60 -34.07
N ARG A 79 10.05 -27.34 -34.20
CA ARG A 79 10.96 -26.19 -34.39
C ARG A 79 11.86 -25.99 -33.17
N ALA A 80 11.31 -26.01 -31.97
CA ALA A 80 12.06 -25.86 -30.72
C ALA A 80 13.09 -27.00 -30.55
N ASN A 81 12.68 -28.26 -30.79
CA ASN A 81 13.59 -29.41 -30.75
C ASN A 81 14.68 -29.39 -31.84
N SER A 82 14.46 -28.71 -32.97
CA SER A 82 15.51 -28.51 -33.98
C SER A 82 16.65 -27.61 -33.48
N ARG A 83 16.36 -26.73 -32.51
CA ARG A 83 17.33 -25.82 -31.87
C ARG A 83 17.93 -26.44 -30.61
N TRP A 84 17.09 -27.04 -29.75
CA TRP A 84 17.51 -27.75 -28.55
C TRP A 84 16.83 -29.12 -28.46
N ALA A 85 17.52 -30.14 -28.97
CA ALA A 85 16.99 -31.48 -29.09
C ALA A 85 16.64 -32.12 -27.73
N ASN A 86 15.51 -32.84 -27.70
CA ASN A 86 15.01 -33.61 -26.56
C ASN A 86 14.62 -32.76 -25.33
N ARG A 87 14.32 -31.47 -25.52
CA ARG A 87 13.88 -30.58 -24.44
C ARG A 87 12.39 -30.23 -24.49
N PHE A 88 11.72 -30.48 -25.61
CA PHE A 88 10.33 -30.06 -25.82
C PHE A 88 9.42 -31.25 -26.11
N SER A 89 8.25 -31.28 -25.47
CA SER A 89 7.23 -32.32 -25.64
C SER A 89 5.93 -31.72 -26.15
N GLU A 90 5.22 -32.47 -26.99
CA GLU A 90 3.84 -32.15 -27.36
C GLU A 90 2.90 -32.55 -26.23
N GLY A 91 2.02 -31.66 -25.81
CA GLY A 91 0.94 -31.99 -24.89
C GLY A 91 0.07 -30.79 -24.51
N SER A 92 -1.07 -31.08 -23.89
CA SER A 92 -2.00 -30.04 -23.43
C SER A 92 -1.74 -29.70 -21.97
N VAL A 93 -1.84 -28.42 -21.61
CA VAL A 93 -1.85 -28.00 -20.20
C VAL A 93 -3.00 -28.61 -19.40
N LEU A 94 -4.08 -29.06 -20.06
CA LEU A 94 -5.21 -29.73 -19.43
C LEU A 94 -4.94 -31.22 -19.10
N SER A 95 -3.83 -31.78 -19.61
CA SER A 95 -3.39 -33.16 -19.37
C SER A 95 -1.90 -33.25 -19.68
N ILE A 96 -1.08 -32.86 -18.71
CA ILE A 96 0.37 -32.72 -18.87
C ILE A 96 1.01 -34.12 -18.88
N PRO A 97 1.78 -34.51 -19.93
CA PRO A 97 2.31 -35.87 -20.10
C PRO A 97 3.57 -36.13 -19.27
N PHE A 98 3.64 -35.59 -18.05
CA PHE A 98 4.74 -35.79 -17.11
C PHE A 98 4.25 -36.38 -15.79
N PRO A 99 5.09 -37.15 -15.07
CA PRO A 99 4.74 -37.69 -13.76
C PRO A 99 4.48 -36.61 -12.71
N ASP A 100 3.86 -37.02 -11.60
CA ASP A 100 3.62 -36.15 -10.46
C ASP A 100 4.96 -35.66 -9.87
N SER A 101 5.02 -34.37 -9.53
CA SER A 101 6.17 -33.70 -8.91
C SER A 101 7.50 -33.95 -9.63
N SER A 102 7.46 -34.05 -10.96
CA SER A 102 8.64 -34.27 -11.80
C SER A 102 9.49 -33.01 -12.01
N PHE A 103 8.98 -31.82 -11.66
CA PHE A 103 9.71 -30.55 -11.79
C PHE A 103 9.78 -29.80 -10.46
N ASP A 104 10.91 -29.14 -10.17
CA ASP A 104 11.06 -28.28 -8.99
C ASP A 104 10.11 -27.07 -9.08
N PHE A 105 10.02 -26.48 -10.27
CA PHE A 105 9.06 -25.43 -10.55
C PHE A 105 8.51 -25.46 -11.97
N VAL A 106 7.34 -24.86 -12.16
CA VAL A 106 6.70 -24.66 -13.46
C VAL A 106 6.65 -23.18 -13.77
N VAL A 107 6.93 -22.81 -15.00
CA VAL A 107 6.77 -21.44 -15.52
C VAL A 107 5.74 -21.47 -16.63
N SER A 108 4.90 -20.44 -16.71
CA SER A 108 4.02 -20.24 -17.85
C SER A 108 3.85 -18.74 -18.09
N THR A 109 4.08 -18.31 -19.33
CA THR A 109 4.01 -16.92 -19.75
C THR A 109 3.15 -16.81 -20.98
N ASP A 110 2.16 -15.91 -20.98
CA ASP A 110 1.27 -15.66 -22.12
C ASP A 110 0.62 -16.95 -22.66
N CYS A 111 0.02 -17.73 -21.77
CA CYS A 111 -0.56 -19.04 -22.08
C CYS A 111 -1.94 -19.25 -21.46
N LEU A 112 -2.11 -18.99 -20.16
CA LEU A 112 -3.33 -19.35 -19.44
C LEU A 112 -4.55 -18.48 -19.81
N GLU A 113 -4.33 -17.22 -20.20
CA GLU A 113 -5.35 -16.30 -20.72
C GLU A 113 -6.04 -16.81 -21.99
N HIS A 114 -5.42 -17.75 -22.69
CA HIS A 114 -5.97 -18.38 -23.88
C HIS A 114 -6.91 -19.54 -23.60
N LEU A 115 -7.01 -19.97 -22.33
CA LEU A 115 -7.98 -20.98 -21.91
C LEU A 115 -9.34 -20.34 -21.67
N ALA A 116 -10.41 -21.07 -21.99
CA ALA A 116 -11.74 -20.69 -21.55
C ALA A 116 -11.84 -20.75 -20.02
N PRO A 117 -12.63 -19.88 -19.37
CA PRO A 117 -12.71 -19.82 -17.91
C PRO A 117 -12.96 -21.17 -17.20
N PRO A 118 -13.79 -22.11 -17.73
CA PRO A 118 -13.98 -23.43 -17.11
C PRO A 118 -12.77 -24.35 -17.14
N ASP A 119 -11.82 -24.13 -18.07
CA ASP A 119 -10.64 -24.98 -18.25
C ASP A 119 -9.46 -24.53 -17.38
N VAL A 120 -9.44 -23.27 -16.94
CA VAL A 120 -8.39 -22.71 -16.07
C VAL A 120 -8.17 -23.55 -14.80
N PRO A 121 -9.21 -23.95 -14.03
CA PRO A 121 -9.03 -24.81 -12.87
C PRO A 121 -8.43 -26.19 -13.19
N VAL A 122 -8.67 -26.72 -14.39
CA VAL A 122 -8.10 -28.02 -14.83
C VAL A 122 -6.60 -27.86 -15.08
N ALA A 123 -6.22 -26.82 -15.81
CA ALA A 123 -4.82 -26.47 -16.05
C ALA A 123 -4.03 -26.28 -14.75
N LEU A 124 -4.57 -25.48 -13.82
CA LEU A 124 -3.90 -25.22 -12.53
C LEU A 124 -3.71 -26.50 -11.69
N ARG A 125 -4.67 -27.44 -11.73
CA ARG A 125 -4.51 -28.75 -11.07
C ARG A 125 -3.41 -29.60 -11.69
N GLU A 126 -3.29 -29.61 -13.02
CA GLU A 126 -2.19 -30.30 -13.70
C GLU A 126 -0.84 -29.65 -13.38
N MET A 127 -0.76 -28.32 -13.32
CA MET A 127 0.43 -27.60 -12.87
C MET A 127 0.79 -27.93 -11.42
N TYR A 128 -0.20 -28.00 -10.52
CA TYR A 128 -0.03 -28.44 -9.13
C TYR A 128 0.51 -29.87 -9.08
N ARG A 129 -0.02 -30.77 -9.91
CA ARG A 129 0.39 -32.17 -9.98
C ARG A 129 1.85 -32.32 -10.38
N VAL A 130 2.29 -31.68 -11.46
CA VAL A 130 3.66 -31.86 -12.00
C VAL A 130 4.72 -31.03 -11.28
N SER A 131 4.35 -29.93 -10.63
CA SER A 131 5.26 -29.17 -9.76
C SER A 131 5.47 -29.90 -8.42
N SER A 132 6.69 -29.83 -7.90
CA SER A 132 7.01 -30.26 -6.54
C SER A 132 6.95 -29.10 -5.55
N ARG A 133 7.26 -27.86 -5.98
CA ARG A 133 7.28 -26.69 -5.09
C ARG A 133 6.63 -25.44 -5.65
N TYR A 134 7.08 -24.94 -6.79
CA TYR A 134 6.75 -23.56 -7.19
C TYR A 134 6.08 -23.47 -8.56
N VAL A 135 5.27 -22.43 -8.73
CA VAL A 135 4.71 -22.05 -10.02
C VAL A 135 4.90 -20.55 -10.23
N PHE A 136 5.38 -20.17 -11.41
CA PHE A 136 5.58 -18.80 -11.83
C PHE A 136 4.65 -18.54 -13.03
N LEU A 137 3.75 -17.57 -12.89
CA LEU A 137 2.80 -17.21 -13.94
C LEU A 137 2.98 -15.75 -14.34
N GLN A 138 3.11 -15.50 -15.63
CA GLN A 138 2.87 -14.19 -16.22
C GLN A 138 1.64 -14.28 -17.11
N ILE A 139 0.65 -13.44 -16.85
CA ILE A 139 -0.67 -13.52 -17.48
C ILE A 139 -1.09 -12.14 -17.96
N ALA A 140 -1.58 -12.04 -19.20
CA ALA A 140 -2.21 -10.84 -19.70
C ALA A 140 -3.57 -10.60 -19.02
N THR A 141 -3.83 -9.34 -18.65
CA THR A 141 -5.10 -8.90 -18.04
C THR A 141 -5.93 -8.03 -18.98
N THR A 142 -5.44 -7.81 -20.20
CA THR A 142 -6.12 -7.07 -21.25
C THR A 142 -6.37 -7.97 -22.45
N GLN A 143 -7.32 -7.60 -23.28
CA GLN A 143 -7.59 -8.30 -24.52
C GLN A 143 -6.37 -8.24 -25.48
N ASP A 144 -6.18 -9.30 -26.27
CA ASP A 144 -5.18 -9.34 -27.33
C ASP A 144 -5.50 -8.37 -28.46
N ARG A 145 -4.53 -8.07 -29.33
CA ARG A 145 -4.67 -7.11 -30.43
C ARG A 145 -5.83 -7.40 -31.37
N ASP A 146 -6.15 -8.68 -31.57
CA ASP A 146 -7.14 -9.14 -32.54
C ASP A 146 -8.51 -9.42 -31.85
N ASP A 147 -8.65 -9.13 -30.55
CA ASP A 147 -9.80 -9.42 -29.70
C ASP A 147 -10.33 -10.86 -29.83
N HIS A 148 -9.43 -11.82 -30.07
CA HIS A 148 -9.80 -13.17 -30.48
C HIS A 148 -9.16 -14.28 -29.66
N TRP A 149 -7.93 -14.07 -29.20
CA TRP A 149 -7.10 -15.14 -28.65
C TRP A 149 -7.11 -15.20 -27.13
N HIS A 150 -7.35 -14.09 -26.43
CA HIS A 150 -7.54 -14.13 -24.97
C HIS A 150 -9.00 -14.49 -24.67
N LEU A 151 -9.22 -15.71 -24.20
CA LEU A 151 -10.55 -16.24 -23.85
C LEU A 151 -10.92 -15.95 -22.39
N THR A 152 -9.93 -15.74 -21.53
CA THR A 152 -10.10 -15.32 -20.13
C THR A 152 -9.31 -14.04 -19.89
N VAL A 153 -10.02 -12.91 -19.80
CA VAL A 153 -9.45 -11.59 -19.50
C VAL A 153 -9.99 -11.13 -18.15
N GLU A 154 -9.23 -11.44 -17.10
CA GLU A 154 -9.61 -11.23 -15.70
C GLU A 154 -8.46 -10.57 -14.93
N GLY A 155 -8.79 -9.85 -13.87
CA GLY A 155 -7.82 -9.18 -13.00
C GLY A 155 -7.08 -10.14 -12.05
N ARG A 156 -6.06 -9.61 -11.35
CA ARG A 156 -5.21 -10.37 -10.43
C ARG A 156 -5.96 -11.13 -9.36
N GLU A 157 -6.94 -10.49 -8.70
CA GLU A 157 -7.67 -11.13 -7.61
C GLU A 157 -8.42 -12.39 -8.07
N TRP A 158 -8.94 -12.38 -9.30
CA TRP A 158 -9.59 -13.55 -9.89
C TRP A 158 -8.58 -14.69 -10.11
N TRP A 159 -7.43 -14.38 -10.72
CA TRP A 159 -6.39 -15.37 -11.00
C TRP A 159 -5.78 -15.95 -9.71
N GLU A 160 -5.47 -15.09 -8.73
CA GLU A 160 -4.99 -15.52 -7.41
C GLU A 160 -6.02 -16.46 -6.74
N ALA A 161 -7.31 -16.14 -6.81
CA ALA A 161 -8.36 -16.96 -6.21
C ALA A 161 -8.41 -18.36 -6.86
N ARG A 162 -8.35 -18.44 -8.20
CA ARG A 162 -8.30 -19.72 -8.92
C ARG A 162 -7.05 -20.54 -8.55
N CYS A 163 -5.91 -19.88 -8.33
CA CYS A 163 -4.69 -20.55 -7.89
C CYS A 163 -4.81 -21.11 -6.47
N VAL A 164 -5.38 -20.33 -5.54
CA VAL A 164 -5.62 -20.78 -4.16
C VAL A 164 -6.59 -21.97 -4.11
N GLU A 165 -7.66 -21.92 -4.90
CA GLU A 165 -8.62 -23.03 -5.05
C GLU A 165 -7.97 -24.30 -5.61
N ALA A 166 -6.96 -24.16 -6.46
CA ALA A 166 -6.20 -25.29 -7.01
C ALA A 166 -5.17 -25.90 -6.03
N GLY A 167 -5.05 -25.35 -4.82
CA GLY A 167 -4.15 -25.85 -3.77
C GLY A 167 -2.82 -25.08 -3.66
N PHE A 168 -2.71 -23.90 -4.26
CA PHE A 168 -1.54 -23.04 -4.11
C PHE A 168 -1.71 -22.01 -2.98
N ARG A 169 -0.58 -21.41 -2.59
CA ARG A 169 -0.51 -20.18 -1.82
C ARG A 169 0.42 -19.19 -2.52
N LYS A 170 0.33 -17.90 -2.22
CA LYS A 170 1.31 -16.90 -2.64
C LYS A 170 2.70 -17.33 -2.16
N HIS A 171 3.70 -17.22 -3.04
CA HIS A 171 5.08 -17.55 -2.70
C HIS A 171 5.63 -16.62 -1.60
N GLN A 172 6.52 -17.12 -0.74
CA GLN A 172 7.17 -16.31 0.32
C GLN A 172 7.95 -15.09 -0.19
N LEU A 173 8.25 -15.02 -1.50
CA LEU A 173 8.90 -13.89 -2.18
C LEU A 173 7.96 -13.11 -3.12
N TYR A 174 6.65 -13.31 -3.01
CA TYR A 174 5.64 -12.69 -3.89
C TYR A 174 5.81 -11.18 -4.01
N TYR A 175 6.00 -10.51 -2.88
CA TYR A 175 6.05 -9.04 -2.79
C TYR A 175 7.43 -8.45 -3.13
N ARG A 176 8.45 -9.30 -3.33
CA ARG A 176 9.73 -8.87 -3.93
C ARG A 176 9.58 -8.67 -5.44
N ALA A 177 8.78 -9.51 -6.07
CA ALA A 177 8.49 -9.45 -7.50
C ALA A 177 7.32 -8.49 -7.81
N ASN A 178 6.37 -8.36 -6.88
CA ASN A 178 5.27 -7.41 -6.94
C ASN A 178 5.35 -6.40 -5.77
N PRO A 179 6.12 -5.30 -5.90
CA PRO A 179 6.23 -4.28 -4.85
C PRO A 179 4.86 -3.77 -4.39
N TYR A 180 4.72 -3.44 -3.11
CA TYR A 180 3.43 -3.17 -2.48
C TYR A 180 2.59 -2.09 -3.18
N GLU A 181 3.20 -0.94 -3.49
CA GLU A 181 2.54 0.17 -4.17
C GLU A 181 2.15 -0.18 -5.63
N SER A 182 2.87 -1.12 -6.26
CA SER A 182 2.55 -1.57 -7.63
C SER A 182 1.25 -2.37 -7.69
N LEU A 183 0.77 -2.91 -6.55
CA LEU A 183 -0.48 -3.65 -6.46
C LEU A 183 -1.73 -2.75 -6.51
N ASN A 184 -1.57 -1.42 -6.53
CA ASN A 184 -2.71 -0.50 -6.64
C ASN A 184 -3.45 -0.63 -7.98
N ARG A 185 -2.77 -1.09 -9.04
CA ARG A 185 -3.36 -1.28 -10.37
C ARG A 185 -2.74 -2.50 -11.03
N ASP A 186 -3.55 -3.29 -11.71
CA ASP A 186 -3.03 -4.29 -12.63
C ASP A 186 -2.55 -3.60 -13.91
N ASN A 187 -1.32 -3.90 -14.32
CA ASN A 187 -0.85 -3.55 -15.65
C ASN A 187 -1.44 -4.55 -16.67
N TRP A 188 -1.22 -4.29 -17.96
CA TRP A 188 -1.63 -5.18 -19.07
C TRP A 188 -1.15 -6.63 -18.93
N GLN A 189 -0.10 -6.85 -18.12
CA GLN A 189 0.33 -8.14 -17.62
C GLN A 189 0.51 -8.11 -16.11
N ILE A 190 0.17 -9.21 -15.46
CA ILE A 190 0.43 -9.46 -14.04
C ILE A 190 1.40 -10.62 -13.86
N LEU A 191 2.06 -10.61 -12.71
CA LEU A 191 2.94 -11.67 -12.27
C LEU A 191 2.39 -12.31 -11.00
N ILE A 192 2.22 -13.62 -11.01
CA ILE A 192 1.76 -14.41 -9.87
C ILE A 192 2.81 -15.47 -9.55
N LEU A 193 3.34 -15.43 -8.33
CA LEU A 193 4.30 -16.41 -7.81
C LEU A 193 3.62 -17.29 -6.78
N LEU A 194 3.74 -18.59 -6.94
CA LEU A 194 2.99 -19.56 -6.16
C LEU A 194 3.91 -20.60 -5.53
N GLU A 195 3.50 -21.06 -4.36
CA GLU A 195 4.02 -22.24 -3.69
C GLU A 195 2.92 -23.27 -3.54
N LYS A 196 3.27 -24.53 -3.80
CA LYS A 196 2.42 -25.70 -3.62
C LYS A 196 2.16 -25.93 -2.13
N VAL A 197 0.89 -25.97 -1.72
CA VAL A 197 0.55 -26.39 -0.36
C VAL A 197 0.67 -27.92 -0.27
N PRO A 198 1.31 -28.49 0.78
CA PRO A 198 1.42 -29.94 0.92
C PRO A 198 0.04 -30.64 0.93
N VAL A 199 -0.06 -31.80 0.27
CA VAL A 199 -1.33 -32.55 0.14
C VAL A 199 -1.91 -32.92 1.51
N ASP A 200 -1.09 -33.43 2.42
CA ASP A 200 -1.53 -33.80 3.78
C ASP A 200 -2.08 -32.58 4.55
N ALA A 201 -1.52 -31.40 4.31
CA ALA A 201 -1.97 -30.16 4.92
C ALA A 201 -3.32 -29.71 4.32
N LEU A 202 -3.50 -29.80 2.99
CA LEU A 202 -4.78 -29.52 2.33
C LEU A 202 -5.90 -30.47 2.77
N LEU A 203 -5.59 -31.75 3.00
CA LEU A 203 -6.56 -32.74 3.48
C LEU A 203 -7.03 -32.47 4.91
N LYS A 204 -6.14 -31.90 5.74
CA LYS A 204 -6.44 -31.60 7.15
C LYS A 204 -7.03 -30.21 7.35
N PHE A 205 -6.59 -29.23 6.56
CA PHE A 205 -6.93 -27.81 6.66
C PHE A 205 -7.27 -27.24 5.27
N ASP A 206 -8.44 -27.65 4.78
CA ASP A 206 -8.98 -27.14 3.53
C ASP A 206 -9.42 -25.66 3.66
N LEU A 207 -9.91 -25.08 2.57
CA LEU A 207 -10.36 -23.68 2.59
C LEU A 207 -11.59 -23.48 3.49
N SER A 208 -12.42 -24.51 3.74
CA SER A 208 -13.58 -24.38 4.60
C SER A 208 -13.17 -24.21 6.07
N ALA A 209 -12.14 -24.94 6.52
CA ALA A 209 -11.55 -24.77 7.85
C ALA A 209 -11.00 -23.34 8.05
N LEU A 210 -10.39 -22.75 7.02
CA LEU A 210 -9.93 -21.35 7.09
C LEU A 210 -11.10 -20.34 7.14
N VAL A 211 -12.22 -20.63 6.47
CA VAL A 211 -13.40 -19.76 6.51
C VAL A 211 -14.05 -19.77 7.89
N GLU A 212 -14.12 -20.94 8.55
CA GLU A 212 -14.66 -21.07 9.91
C GLU A 212 -13.83 -20.29 10.93
N GLU A 213 -12.50 -20.29 10.79
CA GLU A 213 -11.57 -19.61 11.69
C GLU A 213 -11.31 -18.14 11.31
N ARG A 214 -11.84 -17.65 10.17
CA ARG A 214 -11.50 -16.35 9.54
C ARG A 214 -11.67 -15.13 10.45
N LEU A 215 -12.52 -15.23 11.46
CA LEU A 215 -12.73 -14.17 12.47
C LEU A 215 -11.53 -14.02 13.43
N LEU A 216 -10.81 -15.10 13.70
CA LEU A 216 -9.66 -15.14 14.60
C LEU A 216 -8.34 -15.23 13.84
N HIS A 217 -8.26 -16.15 12.87
CA HIS A 217 -7.04 -16.45 12.12
C HIS A 217 -7.34 -16.79 10.66
N THR A 218 -6.52 -16.28 9.74
CA THR A 218 -6.54 -16.63 8.31
C THR A 218 -5.11 -16.72 7.81
N ASP A 219 -4.85 -17.58 6.83
CA ASP A 219 -3.55 -17.70 6.20
C ASP A 219 -3.47 -16.66 5.08
N MET A 220 -2.75 -15.56 5.30
CA MET A 220 -2.72 -14.44 4.36
C MET A 220 -2.01 -14.78 3.04
N LEU A 221 -1.23 -15.88 2.97
CA LEU A 221 -0.71 -16.38 1.70
C LEU A 221 -1.77 -17.16 0.90
N ARG A 222 -2.89 -17.54 1.53
CA ARG A 222 -4.05 -18.20 0.93
C ARG A 222 -5.29 -17.30 0.90
N GLU A 223 -5.11 -15.99 1.10
CA GLU A 223 -6.15 -14.98 0.95
C GLU A 223 -5.77 -13.99 -0.16
N VAL A 224 -6.77 -13.46 -0.85
CA VAL A 224 -6.59 -12.53 -1.99
C VAL A 224 -6.92 -11.10 -1.60
N GLY A 225 -6.36 -10.15 -2.34
CA GLY A 225 -6.69 -8.74 -2.22
C GLY A 225 -6.02 -7.99 -1.05
N ARG A 226 -6.44 -6.73 -0.89
CA ARG A 226 -5.75 -5.68 -0.10
C ARG A 226 -5.38 -6.06 1.33
N ARG A 227 -6.29 -6.73 2.05
CA ARG A 227 -6.06 -7.16 3.45
C ARG A 227 -4.87 -8.11 3.55
N SER A 228 -4.85 -9.14 2.70
CA SER A 228 -3.78 -10.15 2.66
C SER A 228 -2.43 -9.51 2.32
N ASP A 229 -2.42 -8.63 1.31
CA ASP A 229 -1.22 -7.94 0.84
C ASP A 229 -0.62 -7.03 1.91
N ALA A 230 -1.48 -6.25 2.58
CA ALA A 230 -1.06 -5.34 3.64
C ALA A 230 -0.45 -6.10 4.82
N HIS A 231 -0.98 -7.26 5.17
CA HIS A 231 -0.39 -8.01 6.28
C HIS A 231 0.94 -8.66 5.89
N CYS A 232 1.01 -9.30 4.71
CA CYS A 232 2.24 -9.94 4.24
C CYS A 232 3.38 -8.94 4.05
N ILE A 233 3.10 -7.71 3.59
CA ILE A 233 4.17 -6.72 3.39
C ILE A 233 4.83 -6.29 4.71
N ARG A 234 4.13 -6.32 5.87
CA ARG A 234 4.77 -6.04 7.17
C ARG A 234 5.84 -7.07 7.49
N TYR A 235 5.57 -8.34 7.25
CA TYR A 235 6.54 -9.43 7.41
C TYR A 235 7.70 -9.32 6.43
N HIS A 236 7.44 -8.95 5.17
CA HIS A 236 8.52 -8.64 4.21
C HIS A 236 9.40 -7.47 4.68
N LYS A 237 8.79 -6.42 5.23
CA LYS A 237 9.53 -5.25 5.75
C LYS A 237 10.33 -5.59 7.01
N ALA A 238 9.83 -6.46 7.88
CA ALA A 238 10.63 -7.03 8.97
C ALA A 238 11.78 -7.88 8.43
N ALA A 239 11.57 -8.70 7.40
CA ALA A 239 12.61 -9.52 6.79
C ALA A 239 13.79 -8.70 6.24
N GLU A 240 13.53 -7.49 5.71
CA GLU A 240 14.56 -6.53 5.30
C GLU A 240 15.44 -6.03 6.47
N LEU A 241 14.98 -6.17 7.72
CA LEU A 241 15.64 -5.68 8.93
C LEU A 241 16.31 -6.78 9.76
N ILE A 242 16.02 -8.05 9.47
CA ILE A 242 16.67 -9.21 10.08
C ILE A 242 18.12 -9.30 9.61
N ARG A 243 19.07 -9.41 10.55
CA ARG A 243 20.49 -9.52 10.22
C ARG A 243 20.82 -10.98 9.90
N PRO A 244 21.87 -11.23 9.08
CA PRO A 244 22.35 -12.58 8.83
C PRO A 244 22.62 -13.34 10.14
N GLY A 245 22.15 -14.58 10.23
CA GLY A 245 22.37 -15.44 11.38
C GLY A 245 21.53 -15.11 12.62
N ASP A 246 20.57 -14.18 12.53
CA ASP A 246 19.68 -13.86 13.64
C ASP A 246 18.72 -15.02 13.94
N ARG A 247 18.46 -15.25 15.24
CA ARG A 247 17.34 -16.07 15.70
C ARG A 247 16.12 -15.17 15.87
N VAL A 248 15.05 -15.52 15.18
CA VAL A 248 13.85 -14.70 15.07
C VAL A 248 12.72 -15.32 15.88
N LEU A 249 11.95 -14.47 16.56
CA LEU A 249 10.70 -14.84 17.21
C LEU A 249 9.56 -14.07 16.53
N ASP A 250 8.53 -14.80 16.08
CA ASP A 250 7.26 -14.25 15.60
C ASP A 250 6.24 -14.47 16.73
N VAL A 251 5.92 -13.41 17.47
CA VAL A 251 5.03 -13.46 18.64
C VAL A 251 3.60 -13.19 18.18
N ALA A 252 2.67 -14.06 18.62
CA ALA A 252 1.32 -14.17 18.08
C ALA A 252 1.32 -14.50 16.58
N CYS A 253 2.04 -15.56 16.21
CA CYS A 253 2.27 -15.92 14.81
C CYS A 253 1.03 -16.41 14.04
N GLY A 254 -0.11 -16.62 14.73
CA GLY A 254 -1.34 -17.16 14.16
C GLY A 254 -1.10 -18.47 13.42
N LEU A 255 -1.43 -18.49 12.12
CA LEU A 255 -1.28 -19.66 11.25
C LEU A 255 0.14 -19.85 10.66
N GLY A 256 1.12 -19.02 11.05
CA GLY A 256 2.54 -19.22 10.76
C GLY A 256 3.06 -18.77 9.39
N TYR A 257 2.22 -18.16 8.54
CA TYR A 257 2.67 -17.64 7.24
C TYR A 257 3.67 -16.49 7.37
N GLY A 258 3.56 -15.66 8.42
CA GLY A 258 4.50 -14.60 8.73
C GLY A 258 5.90 -15.14 9.02
N SER A 259 5.98 -16.15 9.89
CA SER A 259 7.22 -16.89 10.17
C SER A 259 7.87 -17.49 8.92
N HIS A 260 7.06 -18.02 8.00
CA HIS A 260 7.53 -18.54 6.71
C HIS A 260 8.13 -17.43 5.82
N ILE A 261 7.48 -16.26 5.74
CA ILE A 261 8.00 -15.08 5.03
C ILE A 261 9.31 -14.61 5.67
N LEU A 262 9.36 -14.46 7.00
CA LEU A 262 10.55 -13.99 7.72
C LEU A 262 11.76 -14.87 7.43
N TYR A 263 11.60 -16.20 7.44
CA TYR A 263 12.68 -17.13 7.10
C TYR A 263 13.02 -17.05 5.60
N GLY A 264 12.01 -17.12 4.74
CA GLY A 264 12.16 -17.22 3.30
C GLY A 264 12.69 -15.96 2.60
N ALA A 265 12.48 -14.79 3.20
CA ALA A 265 12.86 -13.48 2.66
C ALA A 265 14.07 -12.86 3.36
N SER A 266 14.73 -13.56 4.29
CA SER A 266 15.91 -13.06 5.01
C SER A 266 17.03 -14.11 5.10
N GLN A 267 18.11 -13.75 5.80
CA GLN A 267 19.21 -14.67 6.16
C GLN A 267 19.11 -15.10 7.64
N ALA A 268 17.89 -15.18 8.18
CA ALA A 268 17.66 -15.71 9.53
C ALA A 268 18.26 -17.11 9.67
N LYS A 269 18.84 -17.39 10.84
CA LYS A 269 19.28 -18.75 11.19
C LYS A 269 18.07 -19.65 11.46
N SER A 270 17.07 -19.12 12.16
CA SER A 270 15.86 -19.83 12.53
C SER A 270 14.75 -18.85 12.89
N VAL A 271 13.50 -19.25 12.69
CA VAL A 271 12.30 -18.55 13.15
C VAL A 271 11.52 -19.47 14.09
N LEU A 272 11.14 -18.95 15.26
CA LEU A 272 10.19 -19.60 16.16
C LEU A 272 8.90 -18.77 16.15
N GLY A 273 7.78 -19.36 15.74
CA GLY A 273 6.45 -18.77 15.90
C GLY A 273 5.80 -19.22 17.21
N VAL A 274 5.24 -18.28 17.97
CA VAL A 274 4.49 -18.58 19.19
C VAL A 274 3.10 -17.97 19.11
N ASP A 275 2.07 -18.76 19.41
CA ASP A 275 0.68 -18.29 19.47
C ASP A 275 -0.08 -19.02 20.58
N LEU A 276 -1.16 -18.42 21.09
CA LEU A 276 -2.00 -19.01 22.12
C LEU A 276 -2.92 -20.11 21.57
N SER A 277 -3.19 -20.10 20.27
CA SER A 277 -4.11 -21.02 19.59
C SER A 277 -3.49 -22.39 19.29
N ASP A 278 -3.96 -23.44 19.97
CA ASP A 278 -3.60 -24.83 19.66
C ASP A 278 -3.89 -25.19 18.18
N PHE A 279 -5.03 -24.72 17.66
CA PHE A 279 -5.40 -24.91 16.26
C PHE A 279 -4.41 -24.21 15.32
N GLY A 280 -4.08 -22.95 15.61
CA GLY A 280 -3.16 -22.15 14.80
C GLY A 280 -1.78 -22.78 14.72
N ILE A 281 -1.25 -23.26 15.85
CA ILE A 281 0.03 -23.95 15.89
C ILE A 281 -0.02 -25.32 15.19
N ALA A 282 -1.13 -26.05 15.28
CA ALA A 282 -1.30 -27.30 14.54
C ALA A 282 -1.34 -27.07 13.02
N TYR A 283 -1.98 -25.99 12.56
CA TYR A 283 -1.96 -25.56 11.17
C TYR A 283 -0.55 -25.15 10.73
N ALA A 284 0.09 -24.26 11.49
CA ALA A 284 1.42 -23.73 11.19
C ALA A 284 2.46 -24.85 11.03
N ASN A 285 2.47 -25.82 11.94
CA ASN A 285 3.35 -26.99 11.85
C ASN A 285 3.08 -27.83 10.59
N ALA A 286 1.82 -28.03 10.20
CA ALA A 286 1.48 -28.81 9.00
C ALA A 286 1.83 -28.09 7.69
N HIS A 287 1.76 -26.75 7.66
CA HIS A 287 1.94 -25.94 6.45
C HIS A 287 3.35 -25.36 6.27
N TYR A 288 4.05 -25.08 7.37
CA TYR A 288 5.26 -24.25 7.38
C TYR A 288 6.39 -24.84 8.25
N GLY A 289 6.11 -25.86 9.06
CA GLY A 289 7.09 -26.48 9.97
C GLY A 289 8.31 -27.03 9.23
N ARG A 290 9.50 -26.58 9.62
CA ARG A 290 10.80 -27.05 9.12
C ARG A 290 11.73 -27.25 10.32
N PRO A 291 11.97 -28.49 10.77
CA PRO A 291 12.78 -28.77 11.95
C PRO A 291 14.14 -28.07 11.92
N GLY A 292 14.47 -27.35 13.00
CA GLY A 292 15.71 -26.58 13.12
C GLY A 292 15.78 -25.26 12.33
N ALA A 293 14.74 -24.91 11.56
CA ALA A 293 14.68 -23.71 10.73
C ALA A 293 13.43 -22.85 10.99
N VAL A 294 12.24 -23.43 10.93
CA VAL A 294 10.96 -22.75 11.21
C VAL A 294 10.14 -23.67 12.12
N GLU A 295 9.96 -23.27 13.37
CA GLU A 295 9.29 -24.08 14.39
C GLU A 295 8.15 -23.29 15.03
N PHE A 296 7.15 -23.99 15.54
CA PHE A 296 5.95 -23.37 16.12
C PHE A 296 5.61 -24.00 17.47
N ALA A 297 5.29 -23.17 18.46
CA ALA A 297 4.93 -23.62 19.80
C ALA A 297 3.73 -22.85 20.36
N VAL A 298 2.89 -23.53 21.15
CA VAL A 298 1.81 -22.87 21.90
C VAL A 298 2.43 -22.10 23.07
N GLY A 299 2.06 -20.84 23.23
CA GLY A 299 2.57 -20.00 24.32
C GLY A 299 1.84 -18.67 24.46
N ASP A 300 1.89 -18.11 25.67
CA ASP A 300 1.33 -16.79 25.99
C ASP A 300 2.38 -15.70 25.72
N ALA A 301 2.02 -14.70 24.93
CA ALA A 301 2.88 -13.58 24.60
C ALA A 301 3.31 -12.74 25.82
N GLN A 302 2.50 -12.72 26.89
CA GLN A 302 2.82 -12.04 28.15
C GLN A 302 3.64 -12.91 29.11
N ARG A 303 3.92 -14.17 28.73
CA ARG A 303 4.70 -15.14 29.53
C ARG A 303 5.43 -16.12 28.62
N LEU A 304 6.57 -15.69 28.09
CA LEU A 304 7.37 -16.47 27.14
C LEU A 304 8.26 -17.50 27.87
N ASP A 305 7.67 -18.33 28.73
CA ASP A 305 8.34 -19.28 29.64
C ASP A 305 9.19 -20.34 28.87
N LEU A 306 8.82 -20.63 27.62
CA LEU A 306 9.56 -21.55 26.73
C LEU A 306 10.83 -20.94 26.14
N ILE A 307 11.02 -19.62 26.28
CA ILE A 307 12.10 -18.87 25.65
C ILE A 307 13.03 -18.33 26.73
N SER A 308 14.30 -18.73 26.65
CA SER A 308 15.32 -18.27 27.59
C SER A 308 15.58 -16.77 27.44
N ASP A 309 15.94 -16.13 28.56
CA ASP A 309 16.42 -14.76 28.59
C ASP A 309 17.54 -14.55 27.56
N HIS A 310 17.53 -13.39 26.90
CA HIS A 310 18.60 -12.97 25.99
C HIS A 310 18.98 -14.02 24.93
N SER A 311 18.00 -14.69 24.34
CA SER A 311 18.20 -15.78 23.38
C SER A 311 17.78 -15.44 21.95
N ILE A 312 17.01 -14.38 21.77
CA ILE A 312 16.43 -13.93 20.49
C ILE A 312 17.15 -12.67 19.97
N ASP A 313 17.46 -12.63 18.68
CA ASP A 313 18.12 -11.50 18.02
C ASP A 313 17.12 -10.51 17.39
N PHE A 314 15.98 -11.01 16.87
CA PHE A 314 14.93 -10.21 16.27
C PHE A 314 13.53 -10.70 16.68
N ILE A 315 12.61 -9.79 16.97
CA ILE A 315 11.19 -10.09 17.25
C ILE A 315 10.30 -9.39 16.21
N ALA A 316 9.43 -10.14 15.55
CA ALA A 316 8.25 -9.61 14.87
C ALA A 316 7.05 -9.74 15.82
N ALA A 317 6.35 -8.63 16.05
CA ALA A 317 5.25 -8.53 17.00
C ALA A 317 4.12 -7.69 16.37
N PHE A 318 3.27 -8.32 15.56
CA PHE A 318 2.32 -7.60 14.72
C PHE A 318 0.87 -7.81 15.15
N GLU A 319 0.14 -6.70 15.28
CA GLU A 319 -1.30 -6.69 15.62
C GLU A 319 -1.59 -7.56 16.85
N THR A 320 -0.89 -7.27 17.94
CA THR A 320 -0.93 -8.07 19.18
C THR A 320 -1.08 -7.20 20.43
N ILE A 321 -0.39 -6.05 20.48
CA ILE A 321 -0.30 -5.21 21.68
C ILE A 321 -1.66 -4.62 22.09
N GLU A 322 -2.56 -4.42 21.13
CA GLU A 322 -3.94 -3.99 21.32
C GLU A 322 -4.84 -5.08 21.93
N HIS A 323 -4.42 -6.35 21.85
CA HIS A 323 -5.17 -7.51 22.31
C HIS A 323 -4.75 -8.00 23.70
N VAL A 324 -3.54 -7.68 24.14
CA VAL A 324 -3.04 -8.16 25.45
C VAL A 324 -3.66 -7.38 26.61
N PRO A 325 -4.08 -8.04 27.70
CA PRO A 325 -4.61 -7.37 28.88
C PRO A 325 -3.63 -6.43 29.59
N ASP A 326 -2.33 -6.74 29.56
CA ASP A 326 -1.27 -5.94 30.17
C ASP A 326 -0.11 -5.71 29.16
N PRO A 327 -0.16 -4.59 28.40
CA PRO A 327 0.89 -4.23 27.46
C PRO A 327 2.26 -4.03 28.10
N ILE A 328 2.33 -3.64 29.38
CA ILE A 328 3.60 -3.41 30.08
C ILE A 328 4.29 -4.74 30.36
N THR A 329 3.55 -5.73 30.84
CA THR A 329 4.07 -7.10 31.03
C THR A 329 4.51 -7.71 29.70
N TYR A 330 3.72 -7.53 28.64
CA TYR A 330 4.07 -7.96 27.29
C TYR A 330 5.41 -7.35 26.81
N LEU A 331 5.55 -6.01 26.83
CA LEU A 331 6.77 -5.32 26.41
C LEU A 331 7.98 -5.72 27.28
N SER A 332 7.76 -5.98 28.58
CA SER A 332 8.80 -6.48 29.48
C SER A 332 9.30 -7.86 29.07
N GLU A 333 8.42 -8.78 28.70
CA GLU A 333 8.79 -10.11 28.22
C GLU A 333 9.54 -10.08 26.89
N LEU A 334 9.10 -9.26 25.93
CA LEU A 334 9.85 -9.06 24.68
C LEU A 334 11.27 -8.56 24.97
N ARG A 335 11.41 -7.62 25.92
CA ARG A 335 12.72 -7.10 26.34
C ARG A 335 13.58 -8.14 27.07
N ARG A 336 12.97 -9.04 27.85
CA ARG A 336 13.65 -10.13 28.56
C ARG A 336 14.30 -11.12 27.59
N VAL A 337 13.55 -11.58 26.59
CA VAL A 337 14.03 -12.61 25.65
C VAL A 337 15.02 -12.06 24.61
N LEU A 338 14.98 -10.74 24.33
CA LEU A 338 15.94 -10.10 23.43
C LEU A 338 17.35 -10.08 23.99
N LYS A 339 18.31 -10.46 23.14
CA LYS A 339 19.75 -10.22 23.34
C LYS A 339 20.05 -8.72 23.40
N PRO A 340 21.14 -8.29 24.06
CA PRO A 340 21.62 -6.91 23.94
C PRO A 340 21.86 -6.52 22.47
N GLY A 341 21.32 -5.39 22.04
CA GLY A 341 21.37 -4.96 20.64
C GLY A 341 20.46 -5.74 19.68
N GLY A 342 19.66 -6.70 20.18
CA GLY A 342 18.58 -7.34 19.44
C GLY A 342 17.45 -6.36 19.14
N ARG A 343 16.67 -6.62 18.10
CA ARG A 343 15.63 -5.71 17.59
C ARG A 343 14.23 -6.28 17.76
N VAL A 344 13.24 -5.40 17.89
CA VAL A 344 11.82 -5.74 17.82
C VAL A 344 11.14 -4.80 16.86
N MET A 345 10.29 -5.33 16.00
CA MET A 345 9.37 -4.54 15.19
C MET A 345 7.94 -4.78 15.69
N LEU A 346 7.33 -3.75 16.25
CA LEU A 346 5.95 -3.79 16.75
C LEU A 346 5.01 -3.11 15.76
N CYS A 347 3.80 -3.65 15.60
CA CYS A 347 2.73 -3.05 14.82
C CYS A 347 1.44 -2.97 15.64
N ALA A 348 0.72 -1.85 15.51
CA ALA A 348 -0.63 -1.69 16.03
C ALA A 348 -1.52 -0.94 15.01
N PRO A 349 -2.84 -1.19 15.00
CA PRO A 349 -3.82 -0.34 14.33
C PRO A 349 -3.75 1.11 14.84
N ASN A 350 -3.88 2.07 13.93
CA ASN A 350 -3.69 3.49 14.23
C ASN A 350 -5.02 4.24 14.45
N ASN A 351 -5.33 4.54 15.72
CA ASN A 351 -6.56 5.20 16.16
C ASN A 351 -7.81 4.54 15.57
N TRP A 352 -7.92 3.22 15.78
CA TRP A 352 -8.95 2.37 15.21
C TRP A 352 -10.29 2.54 15.93
N THR A 353 -10.95 3.68 15.72
CA THR A 353 -12.20 4.04 16.39
C THR A 353 -13.30 4.37 15.38
N ASP A 354 -14.54 4.01 15.71
CA ASP A 354 -15.74 4.30 14.94
C ASP A 354 -16.22 5.74 15.16
N GLU A 355 -17.34 6.11 14.53
CA GLU A 355 -17.94 7.44 14.64
C GLU A 355 -18.39 7.79 16.08
N THR A 356 -18.41 6.79 16.98
CA THR A 356 -18.69 6.96 18.41
C THR A 356 -17.42 7.13 19.24
N GLY A 357 -16.24 7.06 18.61
CA GLY A 357 -14.93 7.13 19.25
C GLY A 357 -14.51 5.85 19.97
N LYS A 358 -15.19 4.72 19.70
CA LYS A 358 -14.87 3.42 20.30
C LYS A 358 -14.29 2.47 19.27
N ASP A 359 -13.43 1.56 19.72
CA ASP A 359 -12.96 0.49 18.85
C ASP A 359 -14.11 -0.49 18.55
N PRO A 360 -14.47 -0.70 17.27
CA PRO A 360 -15.55 -1.62 16.92
C PRO A 360 -15.15 -3.09 17.12
N ASN A 361 -13.87 -3.41 17.29
CA ASN A 361 -13.41 -4.77 17.54
C ASN A 361 -13.49 -5.12 19.03
N PRO A 362 -14.35 -6.07 19.46
CA PRO A 362 -14.48 -6.43 20.87
C PRO A 362 -13.21 -7.08 21.46
N HIS A 363 -12.27 -7.51 20.63
CA HIS A 363 -11.00 -8.08 21.04
C HIS A 363 -9.88 -7.05 21.18
N HIS A 364 -10.09 -5.79 20.79
CA HIS A 364 -9.15 -4.70 21.05
C HIS A 364 -9.42 -4.14 22.45
N LEU A 365 -8.52 -4.44 23.39
CA LEU A 365 -8.57 -3.94 24.77
C LEU A 365 -8.01 -2.51 24.85
N HIS A 366 -7.24 -2.10 23.84
CA HIS A 366 -6.51 -0.84 23.82
C HIS A 366 -6.54 -0.18 22.44
N VAL A 367 -6.91 1.11 22.40
CA VAL A 367 -6.72 1.94 21.21
C VAL A 367 -5.30 2.52 21.23
N TYR A 368 -4.55 2.33 20.15
CA TYR A 368 -3.21 2.86 19.98
C TYR A 368 -3.20 4.07 19.05
N THR A 369 -2.44 5.09 19.43
CA THR A 369 -2.00 6.18 18.56
C THR A 369 -0.49 6.10 18.41
N TRP A 370 0.06 6.87 17.46
CA TRP A 370 1.52 6.98 17.30
C TRP A 370 2.22 7.34 18.60
N GLU A 371 1.73 8.38 19.28
CA GLU A 371 2.33 8.92 20.50
C GLU A 371 2.32 7.90 21.62
N ARG A 372 1.20 7.19 21.80
CA ARG A 372 1.09 6.14 22.82
C ARG A 372 2.09 5.02 22.55
N LEU A 373 2.15 4.54 21.30
CA LEU A 373 3.05 3.46 20.90
C LEU A 373 4.52 3.86 21.11
N VAL A 374 4.90 5.08 20.71
CA VAL A 374 6.25 5.64 20.94
C VAL A 374 6.57 5.71 22.43
N VAL A 375 5.69 6.30 23.24
CA VAL A 375 5.91 6.47 24.69
C VAL A 375 6.09 5.13 25.37
N GLU A 376 5.16 4.19 25.18
CA GLU A 376 5.22 2.87 25.81
C GLU A 376 6.47 2.09 25.36
N CYS A 377 6.78 2.04 24.06
CA CYS A 377 7.94 1.31 23.55
C CYS A 377 9.27 1.93 24.02
N SER A 378 9.35 3.26 24.13
CA SER A 378 10.57 3.97 24.56
C SER A 378 11.02 3.64 25.99
N ASN A 379 10.10 3.14 26.84
CA ASN A 379 10.41 2.70 28.19
C ASN A 379 11.23 1.40 28.22
N PHE A 380 11.21 0.61 27.13
CA PHE A 380 11.83 -0.71 27.05
C PHE A 380 12.93 -0.79 25.99
N PHE A 381 12.82 0.00 24.91
CA PHE A 381 13.68 -0.10 23.73
C PHE A 381 14.22 1.26 23.30
N LEU A 382 15.42 1.25 22.71
CA LEU A 382 15.97 2.38 21.98
C LEU A 382 15.33 2.42 20.59
N LEU A 383 14.53 3.44 20.31
CA LEU A 383 13.75 3.51 19.06
C LEU A 383 14.65 3.90 17.87
N GLU A 384 14.64 3.09 16.82
CA GLU A 384 15.47 3.28 15.62
C GLU A 384 14.70 3.99 14.50
N GLU A 385 13.54 3.46 14.13
CA GLU A 385 12.79 3.88 12.96
C GLU A 385 11.32 3.54 13.18
N GLY A 386 10.42 4.27 12.53
CA GLY A 386 9.00 3.96 12.58
C GLY A 386 8.41 3.95 11.18
N PHE A 387 7.23 3.34 11.03
CA PHE A 387 6.61 3.16 9.72
C PHE A 387 5.11 3.38 9.80
N LEU A 388 4.57 3.92 8.71
CA LEU A 388 3.15 4.04 8.46
C LEU A 388 2.79 3.14 7.30
N GLN A 389 1.65 2.45 7.42
CA GLN A 389 1.10 1.67 6.34
C GLN A 389 -0.34 2.06 6.05
N THR A 390 -0.60 2.24 4.77
CA THR A 390 -1.93 2.32 4.18
C THR A 390 -2.15 1.04 3.36
N ALA A 391 -3.22 0.30 3.63
CA ALA A 391 -3.71 -0.80 2.78
C ALA A 391 -4.66 -0.30 1.70
N GLY A 392 -5.48 0.69 2.02
CA GLY A 392 -6.66 0.96 1.22
C GLY A 392 -7.68 -0.15 1.42
N GLY A 393 -8.92 0.22 1.70
CA GLY A 393 -10.00 -0.73 1.95
C GLY A 393 -10.21 -1.11 3.42
N ALA A 394 -9.43 -0.58 4.36
CA ALA A 394 -9.71 -0.71 5.78
C ALA A 394 -10.47 0.53 6.31
N MET A 395 -10.56 0.70 7.63
CA MET A 395 -11.52 1.63 8.25
C MET A 395 -11.21 3.12 7.99
N LYS A 396 -9.95 3.53 8.10
CA LYS A 396 -9.56 4.95 8.11
C LYS A 396 -9.15 5.48 6.73
N CYS A 397 -8.43 4.66 5.96
CA CYS A 397 -7.94 5.04 4.64
C CYS A 397 -8.64 4.21 3.54
N HIS A 398 -9.96 4.00 3.69
CA HIS A 398 -10.73 3.06 2.88
C HIS A 398 -10.58 3.24 1.37
N HIS A 399 -10.48 4.47 0.88
CA HIS A 399 -10.34 4.79 -0.54
C HIS A 399 -8.93 5.19 -0.97
N SER A 400 -7.93 5.02 -0.09
CA SER A 400 -6.55 5.39 -0.37
C SER A 400 -5.77 4.27 -1.09
N ASP A 401 -4.73 4.66 -1.80
CA ASP A 401 -3.76 3.71 -2.37
C ASP A 401 -2.94 3.02 -1.27
N ARG A 402 -2.53 1.77 -1.53
CA ARG A 402 -1.52 1.06 -0.75
C ARG A 402 -0.23 1.87 -0.71
N LYS A 403 0.29 2.13 0.48
CA LYS A 403 1.52 2.90 0.71
C LYS A 403 2.28 2.40 1.94
N TRP A 404 3.61 2.41 1.85
CA TRP A 404 4.52 2.20 2.98
C TRP A 404 5.45 3.40 3.15
N VAL A 405 5.43 4.04 4.33
CA VAL A 405 6.19 5.27 4.58
C VAL A 405 7.04 5.12 5.84
N ALA A 406 8.35 5.32 5.70
CA ALA A 406 9.26 5.40 6.84
C ALA A 406 9.21 6.79 7.47
N VAL A 407 9.10 6.84 8.80
CA VAL A 407 8.99 8.06 9.59
C VAL A 407 9.92 8.01 10.80
N ARG A 408 10.20 9.17 11.38
CA ARG A 408 11.04 9.26 12.57
C ARG A 408 10.20 9.01 13.83
N PRO A 409 10.65 8.17 14.78
CA PRO A 409 9.93 7.93 16.04
C PRO A 409 9.72 9.19 16.90
N ASP A 410 10.64 10.17 16.81
CA ASP A 410 10.62 11.39 17.62
C ASP A 410 9.73 12.50 17.06
N ARG A 411 8.96 12.23 16.00
CA ARG A 411 8.04 13.18 15.39
C ARG A 411 6.66 12.57 15.25
N VAL A 412 5.64 13.38 15.50
CA VAL A 412 4.26 13.02 15.16
C VAL A 412 4.12 13.06 13.64
N PRO A 413 3.72 11.96 12.99
CA PRO A 413 3.54 11.92 11.56
C PRO A 413 2.34 12.77 11.13
N THR A 414 2.45 13.42 9.98
CA THR A 414 1.35 14.22 9.39
C THR A 414 0.49 13.42 8.44
N GLU A 415 1.00 12.29 7.95
CA GLU A 415 0.30 11.42 7.00
C GLU A 415 -0.63 10.47 7.74
N GLU A 416 -1.85 10.33 7.22
CA GLU A 416 -2.83 9.41 7.74
C GLU A 416 -2.51 7.97 7.32
N SER A 417 -2.76 7.03 8.22
CA SER A 417 -2.46 5.60 8.01
C SER A 417 -3.36 4.74 8.86
N GLU A 418 -3.52 3.49 8.43
CA GLU A 418 -4.33 2.47 9.09
C GLU A 418 -3.48 1.70 10.12
N TRP A 419 -2.20 1.49 9.85
CA TRP A 419 -1.27 0.83 10.78
C TRP A 419 -0.03 1.68 11.03
N ILE A 420 0.43 1.62 12.27
CA ILE A 420 1.66 2.24 12.76
C ILE A 420 2.62 1.16 13.25
N LEU A 421 3.90 1.33 12.97
CA LEU A 421 4.94 0.38 13.36
C LEU A 421 6.16 1.10 13.94
N ILE A 422 6.84 0.45 14.88
CA ILE A 422 8.08 0.94 15.48
C ILE A 422 9.11 -0.18 15.50
N LEU A 423 10.31 0.15 15.02
CA LEU A 423 11.53 -0.64 15.22
C LEU A 423 12.24 -0.15 16.48
N GLY A 424 12.33 -1.01 17.49
CA GLY A 424 13.08 -0.79 18.73
C GLY A 424 14.30 -1.71 18.82
N MET A 425 15.33 -1.28 19.55
CA MET A 425 16.52 -2.07 19.87
C MET A 425 16.67 -2.21 21.38
N ALA A 426 16.90 -3.43 21.86
CA ALA A 426 17.29 -3.66 23.24
C ALA A 426 18.62 -2.96 23.53
N ASP A 427 18.67 -2.16 24.60
CA ASP A 427 19.86 -1.37 24.93
C ASP A 427 21.12 -2.25 25.05
N PRO A 428 22.12 -2.06 24.17
CA PRO A 428 23.31 -2.90 24.15
C PRO A 428 24.26 -2.59 25.31
N VAL A 429 24.16 -1.43 25.97
CA VAL A 429 25.06 -0.97 27.04
C VAL A 429 24.48 -1.26 28.44
N ALA A 430 23.17 -1.50 28.56
CA ALA A 430 22.51 -1.70 29.85
C ALA A 430 22.87 -3.02 30.57
N ARG A 431 23.39 -4.03 29.87
CA ARG A 431 23.61 -5.41 30.38
C ARG A 431 24.92 -6.00 29.83
N CYS A 432 26.03 -5.81 30.54
CA CYS A 432 27.36 -6.29 30.12
C CYS A 432 27.66 -7.74 30.55
N ASP A 433 26.74 -8.40 31.24
CA ASP A 433 26.89 -9.75 31.82
C ASP A 433 26.41 -10.88 30.88
N VAL A 434 25.72 -10.54 29.79
CA VAL A 434 25.24 -11.52 28.80
C VAL A 434 26.38 -11.96 27.87
N PRO A 435 26.75 -13.26 27.83
CA PRO A 435 27.80 -13.75 26.96
C PRO A 435 27.48 -13.50 25.48
N TYR A 436 28.45 -12.96 24.75
CA TYR A 436 28.33 -12.81 23.30
C TYR A 436 28.52 -14.14 22.58
N LEU A 437 27.61 -14.43 21.64
CA LEU A 437 27.72 -15.57 20.73
C LEU A 437 27.77 -15.05 19.29
N GLU A 438 28.83 -15.37 18.57
CA GLU A 438 28.92 -15.12 17.13
C GLU A 438 27.95 -16.07 16.41
N THR A 439 27.01 -15.51 15.65
CA THR A 439 25.95 -16.26 14.98
C THR A 439 26.06 -16.24 13.45
N VAL A 440 26.91 -15.37 12.91
CA VAL A 440 27.05 -15.16 11.47
C VAL A 440 28.16 -16.03 10.90
N TRP A 441 29.30 -16.07 11.57
CA TRP A 441 30.51 -16.71 11.06
C TRP A 441 30.99 -17.84 11.95
N LYS A 442 31.44 -18.92 11.32
CA LYS A 442 32.16 -19.99 12.01
C LYS A 442 33.56 -19.48 12.37
N LEU A 443 33.89 -19.50 13.65
CA LEU A 443 35.19 -19.04 14.14
C LEU A 443 36.22 -20.18 14.09
N PRO A 444 37.38 -20.00 13.43
CA PRO A 444 38.47 -20.97 13.47
C PRO A 444 38.98 -21.20 14.89
N ALA A 445 39.37 -22.44 15.21
CA ALA A 445 40.02 -22.80 16.48
C ALA A 445 41.52 -22.43 16.50
N ALA A 446 41.86 -21.23 16.05
CA ALA A 446 43.21 -20.72 15.90
C ALA A 446 43.40 -19.45 16.76
N PRO A 447 44.31 -19.42 17.75
CA PRO A 447 44.56 -18.25 18.59
C PRO A 447 44.93 -16.97 17.81
N GLU A 448 45.58 -17.15 16.67
CA GLU A 448 45.97 -16.11 15.72
C GLU A 448 44.80 -15.59 14.85
N PHE A 449 43.58 -16.11 15.01
CA PHE A 449 42.38 -15.55 14.36
C PHE A 449 41.85 -14.33 15.11
N HIS A 450 41.53 -13.26 14.39
CA HIS A 450 41.31 -11.94 14.96
C HIS A 450 40.06 -11.22 14.43
N VAL A 451 39.79 -11.26 13.12
CA VAL A 451 38.84 -10.31 12.46
C VAL A 451 37.41 -10.31 12.98
N SER A 452 36.89 -11.47 13.41
CA SER A 452 35.58 -11.61 14.05
C SER A 452 35.65 -12.21 15.46
N ALA A 453 36.83 -12.19 16.08
CA ALA A 453 37.04 -12.68 17.45
C ALA A 453 36.60 -11.63 18.50
N PHE A 454 35.41 -11.05 18.35
CA PHE A 454 34.95 -9.89 19.13
C PHE A 454 34.89 -10.18 20.63
N ALA A 455 34.40 -11.37 21.00
CA ALA A 455 34.28 -11.79 22.40
C ALA A 455 35.62 -11.83 23.17
N ARG A 456 36.75 -11.89 22.47
CA ARG A 456 38.07 -11.94 23.10
C ARG A 456 38.53 -10.55 23.58
N ASP A 457 38.34 -9.52 22.75
CA ASP A 457 39.00 -8.23 22.94
C ASP A 457 38.03 -7.09 23.32
N TYR A 458 36.74 -7.18 23.00
CA TYR A 458 35.73 -6.18 23.41
C TYR A 458 35.28 -6.44 24.85
N ILE A 459 35.06 -5.37 25.61
CA ILE A 459 34.40 -5.48 26.92
C ILE A 459 32.92 -5.80 26.69
N ASN A 460 32.30 -5.12 25.72
CA ASN A 460 30.94 -5.37 25.28
C ASN A 460 30.91 -5.67 23.77
N PRO A 461 31.01 -6.96 23.39
CA PRO A 461 31.00 -7.35 21.98
C PRO A 461 29.66 -7.10 21.26
N TRP A 462 28.55 -6.90 22.00
CA TRP A 462 27.23 -6.58 21.41
C TRP A 462 27.20 -5.21 20.72
N LEU A 463 28.17 -4.34 21.00
CA LEU A 463 28.39 -3.08 20.25
C LEU A 463 28.66 -3.31 18.77
N VAL A 464 29.16 -4.50 18.39
CA VAL A 464 29.45 -4.82 16.99
C VAL A 464 28.18 -4.77 16.15
N LYS A 465 27.10 -5.42 16.60
CA LYS A 465 25.82 -5.48 15.88
C LYS A 465 24.99 -4.20 16.01
N SER A 466 25.23 -3.36 17.03
CA SER A 466 24.39 -2.19 17.33
C SER A 466 25.00 -0.84 16.92
N MET A 467 26.32 -0.69 16.98
CA MET A 467 27.04 0.58 16.77
C MET A 467 28.08 0.54 15.65
N ILE A 468 28.72 -0.60 15.41
CA ILE A 468 29.98 -0.68 14.64
C ILE A 468 29.78 -1.21 13.22
N ALA A 469 29.23 -2.41 13.06
CA ALA A 469 29.19 -3.09 11.76
C ALA A 469 28.13 -2.47 10.84
N ILE A 470 28.57 -1.87 9.73
CA ILE A 470 27.68 -1.31 8.70
C ILE A 470 26.80 -2.44 8.14
N GLY A 471 25.51 -2.17 7.96
CA GLY A 471 24.50 -3.18 7.59
C GLY A 471 23.87 -3.90 8.78
N MET A 472 24.53 -3.92 9.95
CA MET A 472 23.96 -4.48 11.19
C MET A 472 23.53 -3.38 12.17
N ARG A 473 24.39 -2.38 12.38
CA ARG A 473 24.19 -1.28 13.34
C ARG A 473 22.94 -0.45 13.05
N THR A 474 22.54 0.39 14.01
CA THR A 474 21.45 1.34 13.76
C THR A 474 21.80 2.34 12.65
N ARG A 475 20.82 2.63 11.79
CA ARG A 475 20.92 3.67 10.75
C ARG A 475 20.48 5.03 11.25
N PHE A 476 19.83 5.09 12.42
CA PHE A 476 19.34 6.35 12.97
C PHE A 476 20.49 7.16 13.57
N THR A 477 20.91 8.20 12.85
CA THR A 477 22.10 8.99 13.19
C THR A 477 22.07 9.57 14.60
N ALA A 478 20.91 9.98 15.10
CA ALA A 478 20.80 10.54 16.47
C ALA A 478 21.08 9.47 17.53
N LEU A 479 20.44 8.30 17.41
CA LEU A 479 20.66 7.17 18.31
C LEU A 479 22.09 6.63 18.21
N LEU A 480 22.66 6.55 17.01
CA LEU A 480 24.04 6.12 16.82
C LEU A 480 25.04 7.03 17.56
N LYS A 481 24.82 8.36 17.49
CA LYS A 481 25.64 9.35 18.21
C LYS A 481 25.49 9.22 19.73
N ASP A 482 24.26 9.02 20.21
CA ASP A 482 23.99 8.80 21.63
C ASP A 482 24.72 7.56 22.16
N LEU A 483 24.62 6.42 21.46
CA LEU A 483 25.33 5.20 21.81
C LEU A 483 26.84 5.40 21.86
N GLN A 484 27.42 6.05 20.85
CA GLN A 484 28.85 6.37 20.83
C GLN A 484 29.25 7.22 22.03
N GLN A 485 28.46 8.26 22.35
CA GLN A 485 28.74 9.13 23.48
C GLN A 485 28.65 8.39 24.81
N ARG A 486 27.63 7.55 24.99
CA ARG A 486 27.46 6.71 26.19
C ARG A 486 28.62 5.75 26.38
N VAL A 487 29.10 5.11 25.31
CA VAL A 487 30.27 4.22 25.35
C VAL A 487 31.54 4.99 25.69
N LEU A 488 31.76 6.17 25.09
CA LEU A 488 32.92 7.03 25.40
C LEU A 488 32.97 7.47 26.86
N VAL A 489 31.82 7.71 27.49
CA VAL A 489 31.72 8.13 28.90
C VAL A 489 31.89 6.94 29.86
N SER A 490 31.38 5.76 29.50
CA SER A 490 31.32 4.60 30.40
C SER A 490 32.49 3.64 30.27
N SER A 491 33.20 3.61 29.13
CA SER A 491 34.27 2.64 28.86
C SER A 491 35.65 3.19 29.19
N PRO A 492 36.60 2.35 29.66
CA PRO A 492 37.99 2.76 29.85
C PRO A 492 38.59 3.34 28.56
N PRO A 493 39.33 4.46 28.59
CA PRO A 493 39.92 5.08 27.40
C PRO A 493 40.81 4.18 26.55
N GLU A 494 41.42 3.16 27.16
CA GLU A 494 42.28 2.18 26.51
C GLU A 494 41.52 0.98 25.94
N SER A 495 40.22 0.84 26.21
CA SER A 495 39.42 -0.30 25.76
C SER A 495 39.10 -0.26 24.26
N VAL A 496 38.87 -1.45 23.68
CA VAL A 496 38.43 -1.59 22.29
C VAL A 496 37.10 -0.87 22.04
N ASP A 497 36.17 -0.94 23.01
CA ASP A 497 34.86 -0.29 22.98
C ASP A 497 34.99 1.23 22.83
N TYR A 498 35.89 1.86 23.61
CA TYR A 498 36.20 3.29 23.52
C TYR A 498 36.80 3.64 22.15
N GLY A 499 37.77 2.86 21.67
CA GLY A 499 38.37 3.05 20.35
C GLY A 499 37.35 2.98 19.21
N ALA A 500 36.40 2.04 19.29
CA ALA A 500 35.31 1.91 18.33
C ALA A 500 34.36 3.11 18.35
N ALA A 501 33.94 3.55 19.53
CA ALA A 501 33.04 4.68 19.70
C ALA A 501 33.70 6.00 19.27
N LEU A 502 34.97 6.20 19.60
CA LEU A 502 35.76 7.36 19.18
C LEU A 502 35.85 7.42 17.65
N CYS A 503 36.10 6.28 17.00
CA CYS A 503 36.17 6.21 15.53
C CYS A 503 34.83 6.58 14.89
N GLY A 504 33.72 6.10 15.47
CA GLY A 504 32.36 6.51 15.08
C GLY A 504 32.13 8.02 15.18
N ARG A 505 32.51 8.62 16.32
CA ARG A 505 32.42 10.08 16.55
C ARG A 505 33.26 10.87 15.54
N VAL A 506 34.47 10.42 15.22
CA VAL A 506 35.34 11.05 14.20
C VAL A 506 34.64 11.04 12.84
N TYR A 507 34.11 9.89 12.40
CA TYR A 507 33.39 9.82 11.13
C TYR A 507 32.11 10.66 11.11
N CYS A 508 31.42 10.80 12.25
CA CYS A 508 30.30 11.75 12.36
C CYS A 508 30.75 13.20 12.13
N LEU A 509 31.92 13.61 12.63
CA LEU A 509 32.50 14.94 12.39
C LEU A 509 32.98 15.13 10.94
N ILE A 510 33.41 14.06 10.28
CA ILE A 510 33.78 14.07 8.84
C ILE A 510 32.53 14.23 7.96
N ALA A 511 31.38 13.71 8.40
CA ALA A 511 30.12 13.76 7.68
C ALA A 511 29.35 15.07 7.88
N THR A 512 29.61 15.83 8.95
CA THR A 512 29.01 17.15 9.17
C THR A 512 29.61 18.19 8.23
N SER A 513 28.75 19.04 7.65
CA SER A 513 29.16 20.09 6.70
C SER A 513 29.99 21.20 7.33
N VAL A 514 29.77 21.47 8.62
CA VAL A 514 30.53 22.46 9.40
C VAL A 514 30.94 21.81 10.71
N THR A 515 32.25 21.69 10.92
CA THR A 515 32.85 21.17 12.15
C THR A 515 33.69 22.28 12.78
N SER A 516 33.51 22.57 14.07
CA SER A 516 34.31 23.59 14.74
C SER A 516 35.77 23.14 14.87
N ALA A 517 36.69 24.09 14.74
CA ALA A 517 38.13 23.80 14.86
C ALA A 517 38.50 23.30 16.28
N GLU A 518 37.73 23.67 17.30
CA GLU A 518 37.90 23.21 18.67
C GLU A 518 37.52 21.73 18.81
N ALA A 519 36.31 21.35 18.37
CA ALA A 519 35.86 19.96 18.43
C ALA A 519 36.76 19.01 17.62
N ALA A 520 37.35 19.52 16.52
CA ALA A 520 38.33 18.78 15.75
C ALA A 520 39.62 18.50 16.53
N ARG A 521 40.19 19.53 17.18
CA ARG A 521 41.43 19.40 17.96
C ARG A 521 41.25 18.53 19.20
N GLU A 522 40.09 18.59 19.85
CA GLU A 522 39.77 17.72 20.98
C GLU A 522 39.84 16.24 20.59
N VAL A 523 39.22 15.90 19.44
CA VAL A 523 39.25 14.54 18.92
C VAL A 523 40.66 14.13 18.48
N ASP A 524 41.45 15.03 17.89
CA ASP A 524 42.84 14.75 17.52
C ASP A 524 43.67 14.31 18.74
N ALA A 525 43.51 14.99 19.89
CA ALA A 525 44.20 14.63 21.13
C ALA A 525 43.79 13.25 21.65
N GLU A 526 42.50 12.91 21.54
CA GLU A 526 41.98 11.58 21.90
C GLU A 526 42.52 10.48 20.98
N ILE A 527 42.61 10.74 19.67
CA ILE A 527 43.19 9.82 18.68
C ILE A 527 44.65 9.54 19.04
N TRP A 528 45.46 10.58 19.25
CA TRP A 528 46.88 10.42 19.57
C TRP A 528 47.10 9.67 20.89
N ARG A 529 46.24 9.93 21.89
CA ARG A 529 46.28 9.19 23.16
C ARG A 529 46.00 7.70 22.95
N TYR A 530 45.00 7.36 22.15
CA TYR A 530 44.64 5.96 21.87
C TYR A 530 45.69 5.26 21.00
N SER A 531 46.25 5.94 20.01
CA SER A 531 47.28 5.40 19.11
C SER A 531 48.62 5.15 19.81
N ALA A 532 48.84 5.76 20.97
CA ALA A 532 50.02 5.59 21.80
C ALA A 532 49.97 4.38 22.76
N ILE A 533 48.85 3.64 22.83
CA ILE A 533 48.75 2.44 23.67
C ILE A 533 49.81 1.41 23.22
N PRO A 534 50.75 1.01 24.10
CA PRO A 534 51.80 0.07 23.76
C PRO A 534 51.26 -1.37 23.75
N ASN A 535 51.81 -2.22 22.88
CA ASN A 535 51.45 -3.64 22.76
C ASN A 535 49.93 -3.86 22.67
N PRO A 536 49.25 -3.23 21.69
CA PRO A 536 47.80 -3.34 21.57
C PRO A 536 47.38 -4.79 21.29
N SER A 537 46.24 -5.21 21.85
CA SER A 537 45.51 -6.37 21.36
C SER A 537 45.18 -6.23 19.87
N PRO A 538 44.87 -7.32 19.15
CA PRO A 538 44.57 -7.25 17.72
C PRO A 538 43.45 -6.24 17.39
N HIS A 539 42.37 -6.20 18.17
CA HIS A 539 41.30 -5.21 17.95
C HIS A 539 41.66 -3.78 18.37
N GLN A 540 42.51 -3.59 19.40
CA GLN A 540 43.05 -2.26 19.69
C GLN A 540 43.86 -1.74 18.50
N LEU A 541 44.73 -2.56 17.91
CA LEU A 541 45.51 -2.20 16.71
C LEU A 541 44.59 -1.82 15.54
N ARG A 542 43.53 -2.59 15.30
CA ARG A 542 42.51 -2.28 14.27
C ARG A 542 41.92 -0.88 14.47
N TRP A 543 41.63 -0.48 15.71
CA TRP A 543 41.12 0.86 16.00
C TRP A 543 42.20 1.93 15.96
N GLN A 544 43.43 1.67 16.40
CA GLN A 544 44.54 2.62 16.26
C GLN A 544 44.73 3.03 14.79
N VAL A 545 44.80 2.05 13.89
CA VAL A 545 44.94 2.30 12.45
C VAL A 545 43.73 3.04 11.89
N SER A 546 42.51 2.65 12.29
CA SER A 546 41.29 3.30 11.83
C SER A 546 41.15 4.74 12.32
N LEU A 547 41.56 5.02 13.55
CA LEU A 547 41.54 6.36 14.15
C LEU A 547 42.61 7.27 13.53
N LEU A 548 43.83 6.78 13.31
CA LEU A 548 44.87 7.55 12.63
C LEU A 548 44.43 7.92 11.20
N PHE A 549 43.88 6.96 10.46
CA PHE A 549 43.34 7.24 9.13
C PHE A 549 42.17 8.25 9.17
N ALA A 550 41.22 8.05 10.08
CA ALA A 550 40.07 8.95 10.21
C ALA A 550 40.48 10.36 10.68
N GLY A 551 41.46 10.48 11.56
CA GLY A 551 42.07 11.76 11.96
C GLY A 551 42.71 12.48 10.78
N GLY A 552 43.45 11.74 9.94
CA GLY A 552 44.01 12.28 8.70
C GLY A 552 42.93 12.78 7.73
N GLU A 553 41.84 12.03 7.56
CA GLU A 553 40.69 12.45 6.74
C GLU A 553 39.98 13.69 7.31
N LEU A 554 39.80 13.76 8.63
CA LEU A 554 39.19 14.92 9.30
C LEU A 554 40.06 16.17 9.11
N ALA A 555 41.36 16.06 9.36
CA ALA A 555 42.32 17.14 9.16
C ALA A 555 42.35 17.60 7.70
N ARG A 556 42.38 16.66 6.74
CA ARG A 556 42.33 16.94 5.30
C ARG A 556 41.07 17.71 4.91
N LYS A 557 39.88 17.28 5.36
CA LYS A 557 38.62 17.98 5.07
C LYS A 557 38.55 19.38 5.68
N GLN A 558 39.28 19.63 6.75
CA GLN A 558 39.39 20.95 7.39
C GLN A 558 40.50 21.82 6.80
N GLY A 559 41.25 21.32 5.81
CA GLY A 559 42.40 22.03 5.22
C GLY A 559 43.64 22.06 6.11
N ARG A 560 43.71 21.24 7.17
CA ARG A 560 44.88 21.11 8.06
C ARG A 560 45.86 20.07 7.51
N LEU A 561 46.55 20.43 6.42
CA LEU A 561 47.35 19.47 5.65
C LEU A 561 48.54 18.89 6.43
N ASP A 562 49.23 19.69 7.26
CA ASP A 562 50.36 19.19 8.06
C ASP A 562 49.90 18.12 9.07
N ASP A 563 48.77 18.36 9.74
CA ASP A 563 48.17 17.39 10.67
C ASP A 563 47.72 16.13 9.93
N ALA A 564 47.15 16.29 8.72
CA ALA A 564 46.76 15.16 7.87
C ALA A 564 47.98 14.30 7.48
N VAL A 565 49.09 14.93 7.09
CA VAL A 565 50.36 14.26 6.79
C VAL A 565 50.88 13.51 8.01
N ALA A 566 50.83 14.11 9.21
CA ALA A 566 51.28 13.46 10.44
C ALA A 566 50.47 12.20 10.76
N PHE A 567 49.13 12.30 10.72
CA PHE A 567 48.23 11.17 10.95
C PHE A 567 48.40 10.05 9.92
N PHE A 568 48.45 10.39 8.62
CA PHE A 568 48.64 9.40 7.56
C PHE A 568 50.01 8.72 7.64
N SER A 569 51.07 9.47 7.94
CA SER A 569 52.41 8.90 8.09
C SER A 569 52.47 7.89 9.24
N ASP A 570 51.87 8.20 10.38
CA ASP A 570 51.82 7.29 11.53
C ASP A 570 50.94 6.05 11.23
N CYS A 571 49.82 6.24 10.51
CA CYS A 571 48.98 5.14 10.01
C CYS A 571 49.77 4.15 9.14
N VAL A 572 50.58 4.67 8.20
CA VAL A 572 51.43 3.86 7.31
C VAL A 572 52.49 3.06 8.07
N GLY A 573 52.97 3.59 9.20
CA GLY A 573 53.97 2.94 10.05
C GLY A 573 53.44 1.74 10.86
N ARG A 574 52.13 1.50 10.91
CA ARG A 574 51.54 0.43 11.72
C ARG A 574 51.64 -0.94 11.04
N ASP A 575 51.98 -1.98 11.81
CA ASP A 575 52.03 -3.37 11.32
C ASP A 575 50.63 -4.00 11.27
N VAL A 576 49.87 -3.66 10.24
CA VAL A 576 48.50 -4.17 10.03
C VAL A 576 48.42 -5.67 9.80
N ALA A 577 49.50 -6.31 9.34
CA ALA A 577 49.53 -7.75 9.04
C ALA A 577 49.37 -8.60 10.31
N SER A 578 49.78 -8.07 11.46
CA SER A 578 49.60 -8.72 12.76
C SER A 578 48.13 -8.82 13.20
N TYR A 579 47.22 -8.03 12.63
CA TYR A 579 45.77 -8.19 12.79
C TYR A 579 45.14 -8.92 11.59
N SER A 580 45.27 -8.34 10.39
CA SER A 580 44.71 -8.88 9.16
C SER A 580 45.22 -8.11 7.95
N PRO A 581 45.54 -8.79 6.83
CA PRO A 581 45.77 -8.13 5.55
C PRO A 581 44.68 -7.13 5.15
N LEU A 582 43.42 -7.41 5.52
CA LEU A 582 42.25 -6.59 5.16
C LEU A 582 42.32 -5.16 5.72
N LEU A 583 43.01 -4.96 6.86
CA LEU A 583 43.18 -3.63 7.45
C LEU A 583 44.11 -2.73 6.62
N GLY A 584 44.89 -3.32 5.70
CA GLY A 584 45.76 -2.61 4.77
C GLY A 584 45.05 -1.62 3.86
N ASN A 585 43.73 -1.74 3.66
CA ASN A 585 42.93 -0.79 2.89
C ASN A 585 43.18 0.66 3.35
N LYS A 586 43.25 0.91 4.66
CA LYS A 586 43.49 2.25 5.23
C LYS A 586 44.92 2.73 5.04
N VAL A 587 45.90 1.82 5.09
CA VAL A 587 47.31 2.14 4.88
C VAL A 587 47.56 2.54 3.42
N LEU A 588 46.95 1.83 2.47
CA LEU A 588 47.07 2.15 1.03
C LEU A 588 46.38 3.48 0.69
N ASP A 589 45.25 3.79 1.32
CA ASP A 589 44.61 5.11 1.18
C ASP A 589 45.42 6.23 1.82
N ALA A 590 46.05 6.00 2.97
CA ALA A 590 46.97 6.96 3.58
C ALA A 590 48.18 7.24 2.67
N LEU A 591 48.79 6.20 2.09
CA LEU A 591 49.88 6.34 1.11
C LEU A 591 49.43 7.11 -0.14
N TYR A 592 48.20 6.88 -0.60
CA TYR A 592 47.62 7.63 -1.71
C TYR A 592 47.54 9.13 -1.39
N TRP A 593 47.01 9.51 -0.22
CA TRP A 593 46.94 10.91 0.16
C TRP A 593 48.30 11.56 0.34
N LEU A 594 49.26 10.88 0.96
CA LEU A 594 50.64 11.35 1.04
C LEU A 594 51.25 11.58 -0.35
N ALA A 595 50.97 10.71 -1.31
CA ALA A 595 51.40 10.88 -2.69
C ALA A 595 50.75 12.10 -3.36
N VAL A 596 49.45 12.33 -3.12
CA VAL A 596 48.70 13.49 -3.64
C VAL A 596 49.23 14.80 -3.05
N PHE A 597 49.41 14.88 -1.73
CA PHE A 597 49.95 16.08 -1.07
C PHE A 597 51.39 16.39 -1.53
N SER A 598 52.18 15.36 -1.81
CA SER A 598 53.53 15.54 -2.37
C SER A 598 53.48 16.15 -3.78
N LEU A 599 52.47 15.83 -4.60
CA LEU A 599 52.30 16.43 -5.93
C LEU A 599 51.90 17.91 -5.85
N ASP A 600 51.06 18.27 -4.88
CA ASP A 600 50.68 19.66 -4.61
C ASP A 600 51.89 20.50 -4.19
N SER A 601 52.79 19.93 -3.39
CA SER A 601 54.07 20.53 -3.03
C SER A 601 55.15 20.44 -4.12
N HIS A 602 54.80 20.03 -5.34
CA HIS A 602 55.71 19.78 -6.47
C HIS A 602 56.85 18.79 -6.21
N ASP A 603 56.76 17.93 -5.18
CA ASP A 603 57.70 16.85 -4.90
C ASP A 603 57.27 15.53 -5.59
N LYS A 604 57.58 15.48 -6.89
CA LYS A 604 57.37 14.29 -7.72
C LYS A 604 58.07 13.04 -7.16
N LYS A 605 59.24 13.20 -6.53
CA LYS A 605 60.06 12.08 -6.07
C LYS A 605 59.44 11.44 -4.83
N ALA A 606 58.96 12.25 -3.88
CA ALA A 606 58.21 11.77 -2.73
C ALA A 606 56.91 11.08 -3.16
N SER A 607 56.16 11.68 -4.09
CA SER A 607 54.94 11.07 -4.63
C SER A 607 55.21 9.68 -5.23
N LYS A 608 56.21 9.56 -6.10
CA LYS A 608 56.64 8.26 -6.68
C LYS A 608 57.01 7.25 -5.60
N THR A 609 57.69 7.69 -4.53
CA THR A 609 58.08 6.83 -3.41
C THR A 609 56.87 6.26 -2.69
N TYR A 610 55.88 7.09 -2.33
CA TYR A 610 54.66 6.62 -1.67
C TYR A 610 53.83 5.69 -2.54
N LEU A 611 53.74 5.95 -3.85
CA LEU A 611 53.03 5.06 -4.78
C LEU A 611 53.72 3.70 -4.92
N LEU A 612 55.06 3.67 -5.03
CA LEU A 612 55.81 2.41 -5.02
C LEU A 612 55.65 1.64 -3.71
N GLN A 613 55.66 2.35 -2.57
CA GLN A 613 55.37 1.75 -1.26
C GLN A 613 53.96 1.16 -1.21
N SER A 614 52.96 1.80 -1.83
CA SER A 614 51.59 1.29 -1.89
C SER A 614 51.51 -0.06 -2.60
N VAL A 615 52.16 -0.17 -3.77
CA VAL A 615 52.23 -1.43 -4.54
C VAL A 615 52.97 -2.51 -3.74
N GLU A 616 54.11 -2.18 -3.14
CA GLU A 616 54.89 -3.15 -2.36
C GLU A 616 54.16 -3.60 -1.10
N LYS A 617 53.47 -2.69 -0.40
CA LYS A 617 52.67 -3.00 0.78
C LYS A 617 51.52 -3.94 0.43
N ALA A 618 50.82 -3.70 -0.68
CA ALA A 618 49.77 -4.58 -1.16
C ALA A 618 50.31 -6.00 -1.44
N ARG A 619 51.45 -6.09 -2.15
CA ARG A 619 52.13 -7.36 -2.43
C ARG A 619 52.49 -8.11 -1.15
N GLN A 620 53.04 -7.41 -0.17
CA GLN A 620 53.38 -7.99 1.14
C GLN A 620 52.14 -8.57 1.85
N LEU A 621 51.04 -7.80 1.91
CA LEU A 621 49.83 -8.19 2.62
C LEU A 621 49.14 -9.40 1.99
N VAL A 622 49.07 -9.44 0.66
CA VAL A 622 48.46 -10.55 -0.09
C VAL A 622 49.31 -11.82 -0.03
N SER A 623 50.64 -11.68 0.14
CA SER A 623 51.55 -12.83 0.30
C SER A 623 51.57 -13.41 1.72
N GLY A 624 50.89 -12.78 2.68
CA GLY A 624 50.85 -13.21 4.09
C GLY A 624 49.88 -14.37 4.35
N SER A 625 49.63 -14.66 5.62
CA SER A 625 48.62 -15.65 6.03
C SER A 625 47.21 -15.18 5.67
N TRP A 626 46.41 -16.07 5.08
CA TRP A 626 45.02 -15.80 4.71
C TRP A 626 44.02 -16.23 5.79
N LEU A 627 44.48 -16.70 6.95
CA LEU A 627 43.58 -17.06 8.06
C LEU A 627 42.66 -15.89 8.47
N ASN A 628 43.21 -14.67 8.55
CA ASN A 628 42.44 -13.45 8.84
C ASN A 628 41.83 -12.78 7.60
N VAL A 629 41.79 -13.50 6.48
CA VAL A 629 41.10 -13.13 5.25
C VAL A 629 39.93 -14.08 5.03
N ILE A 630 40.20 -15.38 4.94
CA ILE A 630 39.19 -16.41 4.65
C ILE A 630 38.51 -16.91 5.93
N GLY A 631 39.20 -16.98 7.06
CA GLY A 631 38.67 -17.65 8.25
C GLY A 631 38.70 -19.16 8.11
N ASP A 632 37.55 -19.81 8.29
CA ASP A 632 37.40 -21.27 8.17
C ASP A 632 37.35 -21.66 6.68
N GLU A 633 38.14 -22.64 6.25
CA GLU A 633 38.23 -23.01 4.83
C GLU A 633 36.95 -23.67 4.30
N ASP A 634 36.23 -24.39 5.16
CA ASP A 634 34.95 -25.04 4.80
C ASP A 634 33.76 -24.07 4.90
N ALA A 635 33.91 -22.96 5.64
CA ALA A 635 32.89 -21.94 5.84
C ALA A 635 33.52 -20.53 5.83
N PRO A 636 33.98 -20.06 4.66
CA PRO A 636 34.75 -18.83 4.56
C PRO A 636 33.94 -17.59 4.94
N LEU A 637 34.64 -16.58 5.48
CA LEU A 637 34.09 -15.27 5.78
C LEU A 637 33.58 -14.61 4.50
N SER A 638 32.29 -14.28 4.49
CA SER A 638 31.60 -13.70 3.32
C SER A 638 32.17 -12.35 2.84
N PHE A 639 32.89 -11.62 3.71
CA PHE A 639 33.47 -10.32 3.38
C PHE A 639 34.97 -10.37 3.03
N GLY A 640 35.67 -11.46 3.35
CA GLY A 640 37.13 -11.50 3.32
C GLY A 640 37.75 -11.24 1.96
N LEU A 641 37.33 -12.02 0.96
CA LEU A 641 37.83 -11.89 -0.40
C LEU A 641 37.39 -10.59 -1.09
N ALA A 642 36.20 -10.08 -0.75
CA ALA A 642 35.73 -8.79 -1.27
C ALA A 642 36.59 -7.63 -0.75
N GLU A 643 36.96 -7.64 0.53
CA GLU A 643 37.88 -6.66 1.12
C GLU A 643 39.30 -6.77 0.55
N LEU A 644 39.77 -8.00 0.26
CA LEU A 644 41.06 -8.22 -0.40
C LEU A 644 41.05 -7.71 -1.87
N ALA A 645 39.94 -7.86 -2.58
CA ALA A 645 39.79 -7.31 -3.92
C ALA A 645 39.87 -5.77 -3.92
N GLN A 646 39.26 -5.11 -2.93
CA GLN A 646 39.41 -3.66 -2.75
C GLN A 646 40.86 -3.25 -2.48
N LEU A 647 41.60 -4.04 -1.71
CA LEU A 647 43.02 -3.79 -1.43
C LEU A 647 43.86 -3.82 -2.71
N LEU A 648 43.64 -4.81 -3.57
CA LEU A 648 44.31 -4.91 -4.87
C LEU A 648 43.90 -3.77 -5.83
N ASP A 649 42.65 -3.34 -5.77
CA ASP A 649 42.17 -2.18 -6.55
C ASP A 649 42.88 -0.87 -6.15
N LYS A 650 43.04 -0.66 -4.84
CA LYS A 650 43.80 0.49 -4.30
C LYS A 650 45.27 0.47 -4.70
N ALA A 651 45.88 -0.71 -4.83
CA ALA A 651 47.23 -0.86 -5.35
C ALA A 651 47.30 -0.61 -6.87
N SER A 652 46.27 -1.04 -7.61
CA SER A 652 46.14 -0.80 -9.05
C SER A 652 46.06 0.69 -9.37
N ARG A 653 45.32 1.47 -8.57
CA ARG A 653 45.34 2.94 -8.59
C ARG A 653 46.77 3.50 -8.54
N ALA A 654 47.60 3.02 -7.62
CA ALA A 654 48.98 3.49 -7.50
C ALA A 654 49.82 3.15 -8.74
N ALA A 655 49.63 1.95 -9.32
CA ALA A 655 50.28 1.56 -10.56
C ALA A 655 49.87 2.43 -11.76
N TYR A 656 48.59 2.77 -11.89
CA TYR A 656 48.10 3.67 -12.94
C TYR A 656 48.72 5.06 -12.80
N MET A 657 48.71 5.63 -11.60
CA MET A 657 49.35 6.92 -11.33
C MET A 657 50.85 6.90 -11.65
N LEU A 658 51.58 5.83 -11.28
CA LEU A 658 52.99 5.67 -11.62
C LEU A 658 53.24 5.70 -13.13
N SER A 659 52.38 5.03 -13.93
CA SER A 659 52.52 4.97 -15.39
C SER A 659 52.45 6.34 -16.08
N VAL A 660 51.72 7.29 -15.48
CA VAL A 660 51.58 8.66 -16.01
C VAL A 660 52.53 9.66 -15.36
N LEU A 661 53.07 9.35 -14.18
CA LEU A 661 54.08 10.18 -13.50
C LEU A 661 55.48 10.04 -14.12
N ASP A 662 55.78 8.96 -14.83
CA ASP A 662 57.12 8.70 -15.37
C ASP A 662 57.54 9.60 -16.56
N GLY A 663 56.67 10.48 -17.06
CA GLY A 663 57.00 11.47 -18.10
C GLY A 663 57.76 12.71 -17.59
N ASP A 664 58.45 13.43 -18.48
CA ASP A 664 59.20 14.66 -18.15
C ASP A 664 58.28 15.77 -17.61
N GLU A 665 57.04 15.85 -18.09
CA GLU A 665 56.00 16.77 -17.64
C GLU A 665 54.90 16.01 -16.87
N VAL A 666 54.57 16.45 -15.65
CA VAL A 666 53.49 15.87 -14.86
C VAL A 666 52.14 16.43 -15.32
N ARG A 667 51.39 15.63 -16.07
CA ARG A 667 50.03 15.99 -16.54
C ARG A 667 49.01 15.79 -15.42
N GLN A 668 48.91 16.75 -14.50
CA GLN A 668 48.11 16.65 -13.26
C GLN A 668 46.66 16.21 -13.48
N GLY A 669 45.98 16.70 -14.53
CA GLY A 669 44.61 16.29 -14.84
C GLY A 669 44.48 14.79 -15.18
N ILE A 670 45.46 14.24 -15.88
CA ILE A 670 45.51 12.80 -16.18
C ILE A 670 45.87 12.00 -14.92
N VAL A 671 46.82 12.49 -14.11
CA VAL A 671 47.14 11.87 -12.82
C VAL A 671 45.90 11.78 -11.92
N TYR A 672 45.08 12.84 -11.88
CA TYR A 672 43.82 12.82 -11.14
C TYR A 672 42.82 11.80 -11.71
N GLN A 673 42.66 11.71 -13.03
CA GLN A 673 41.80 10.71 -13.67
C GLN A 673 42.26 9.27 -13.38
N GLU A 674 43.57 9.00 -13.50
CA GLU A 674 44.17 7.70 -13.21
C GLU A 674 44.20 7.38 -11.71
N SER A 675 43.97 8.37 -10.85
CA SER A 675 43.91 8.18 -9.41
C SER A 675 42.61 7.53 -8.91
N ALA A 676 41.62 7.34 -9.77
CA ALA A 676 40.47 6.49 -9.45
C ALA A 676 40.85 5.00 -9.67
N GLY A 677 40.51 4.13 -8.71
CA GLY A 677 40.71 2.67 -8.85
C GLY A 677 39.89 2.07 -10.00
N PHE A 678 40.16 0.82 -10.38
CA PHE A 678 39.37 0.12 -11.39
C PHE A 678 37.90 0.04 -10.99
N PHE A 679 37.59 -0.40 -9.76
CA PHE A 679 36.20 -0.50 -9.31
C PHE A 679 35.54 0.88 -9.15
N GLU A 680 36.26 1.85 -8.61
CA GLU A 680 35.75 3.22 -8.46
C GLU A 680 35.39 3.85 -9.81
N ARG A 681 36.19 3.60 -10.86
CA ARG A 681 35.85 4.04 -12.23
C ARG A 681 34.60 3.35 -12.77
N GLN A 682 34.44 2.05 -12.51
CA GLN A 682 33.22 1.32 -12.89
C GLN A 682 31.99 1.87 -12.15
N LEU A 683 32.12 2.19 -10.87
CA LEU A 683 31.06 2.79 -10.07
C LEU A 683 30.72 4.20 -10.56
N ILE A 684 31.71 5.05 -10.82
CA ILE A 684 31.50 6.40 -11.37
C ILE A 684 30.79 6.32 -12.73
N ASP A 685 31.17 5.38 -13.61
CA ASP A 685 30.48 5.19 -14.89
C ASP A 685 29.03 4.72 -14.70
N ARG A 686 28.80 3.78 -13.76
CA ARG A 686 27.45 3.31 -13.42
C ARG A 686 26.60 4.41 -12.79
N ASP A 687 27.12 5.16 -11.83
CA ASP A 687 26.44 6.29 -11.18
C ASP A 687 26.10 7.38 -12.20
N ARG A 688 26.99 7.64 -13.17
CA ARG A 688 26.69 8.53 -14.29
C ARG A 688 25.49 8.01 -15.10
N ARG A 689 25.48 6.74 -15.48
CA ARG A 689 24.34 6.12 -16.20
C ARG A 689 23.07 6.13 -15.36
N LEU A 690 23.16 5.82 -14.06
CA LEU A 690 22.03 5.86 -13.13
C LEU A 690 21.48 7.28 -13.00
N SER A 691 22.33 8.30 -12.92
CA SER A 691 21.91 9.70 -12.89
C SER A 691 21.22 10.11 -14.20
N GLU A 692 21.74 9.66 -15.35
CA GLU A 692 21.11 9.88 -16.65
C GLU A 692 19.74 9.18 -16.75
N MET A 693 19.63 7.96 -16.24
CA MET A 693 18.37 7.20 -16.15
C MET A 693 17.39 7.87 -15.19
N ALA A 694 17.82 8.32 -14.01
CA ALA A 694 16.97 9.05 -13.06
C ALA A 694 16.39 10.31 -13.70
N LYS A 695 17.21 11.10 -14.39
CA LYS A 695 16.74 12.25 -15.19
C LYS A 695 15.79 11.86 -16.31
N ALA A 696 15.91 10.65 -16.88
CA ALA A 696 14.96 10.15 -17.87
C ALA A 696 13.63 9.74 -17.21
N ILE A 697 13.68 9.09 -16.05
CA ILE A 697 12.52 8.73 -15.24
C ILE A 697 11.76 9.98 -14.80
N ASP A 698 12.43 11.01 -14.26
CA ASP A 698 11.80 12.27 -13.86
C ASP A 698 11.06 12.94 -15.03
N ARG A 699 11.66 12.90 -16.23
CA ARG A 699 11.04 13.37 -17.48
C ARG A 699 9.82 12.54 -17.85
N LEU A 700 9.89 11.21 -17.74
CA LEU A 700 8.76 10.31 -18.00
C LEU A 700 7.64 10.47 -16.97
N GLN A 701 7.97 10.67 -15.69
CA GLN A 701 6.98 10.91 -14.64
C GLN A 701 6.26 12.23 -14.86
N SER A 702 6.98 13.28 -15.24
CA SER A 702 6.36 14.56 -15.59
C SER A 702 5.45 14.42 -16.82
N ALA A 703 5.90 13.72 -17.86
CA ALA A 703 5.07 13.43 -19.03
C ALA A 703 3.85 12.56 -18.68
N LEU A 704 3.99 11.60 -17.76
CA LEU A 704 2.89 10.75 -17.31
C LEU A 704 1.85 11.57 -16.53
N LEU A 705 2.29 12.46 -15.63
CA LEU A 705 1.40 13.38 -14.92
C LEU A 705 0.62 14.28 -15.87
N GLU A 706 1.27 14.81 -16.92
CA GLU A 706 0.59 15.57 -17.98
C GLU A 706 -0.43 14.70 -18.74
N LYS A 707 -0.09 13.45 -19.04
CA LYS A 707 -1.00 12.51 -19.72
C LYS A 707 -2.17 12.10 -18.84
N ASP A 708 -1.96 11.87 -17.55
CA ASP A 708 -3.00 11.53 -16.58
C ASP A 708 -3.97 12.70 -16.41
N ALA A 709 -3.47 13.93 -16.30
CA ALA A 709 -4.31 15.14 -16.30
C ALA A 709 -5.15 15.21 -17.58
N ARG A 710 -4.55 14.95 -18.74
CA ARG A 710 -5.29 14.92 -20.01
C ARG A 710 -6.32 13.78 -20.08
N ALA A 711 -6.01 12.62 -19.52
CA ALA A 711 -6.92 11.48 -19.45
C ALA A 711 -8.12 11.78 -18.55
N GLN A 712 -7.92 12.49 -17.42
CA GLN A 712 -9.00 12.96 -16.57
C GLN A 712 -9.93 13.95 -17.31
N GLU A 713 -9.36 14.92 -18.04
CA GLU A 713 -10.15 15.83 -18.89
C GLU A 713 -10.99 15.08 -19.93
N LEU A 714 -10.39 14.08 -20.61
CA LEU A 714 -11.08 13.24 -21.58
C LEU A 714 -12.16 12.38 -20.93
N ALA A 715 -11.93 11.84 -19.73
CA ALA A 715 -12.93 11.06 -19.00
C ALA A 715 -14.15 11.92 -18.65
N GLU A 716 -13.94 13.16 -18.19
CA GLU A 716 -15.04 14.11 -17.99
C GLU A 716 -15.79 14.42 -19.29
N GLU A 717 -15.08 14.54 -20.41
CA GLU A 717 -15.70 14.75 -21.72
C GLU A 717 -16.55 13.55 -22.16
N VAL A 718 -16.07 12.33 -21.95
CA VAL A 718 -16.82 11.10 -22.23
C VAL A 718 -18.07 11.03 -21.36
N ILE A 719 -17.99 11.34 -20.06
CA ILE A 719 -19.17 11.39 -19.16
C ILE A 719 -20.19 12.40 -19.69
N ARG A 720 -19.75 13.59 -20.13
CA ARG A 720 -20.65 14.59 -20.73
C ARG A 720 -21.30 14.09 -22.01
N LEU A 721 -20.53 13.44 -22.90
CA LEU A 721 -21.03 12.91 -24.16
C LEU A 721 -22.01 11.75 -23.95
N ASP A 722 -21.76 10.87 -22.97
CA ASP A 722 -22.68 9.79 -22.62
C ASP A 722 -24.00 10.32 -22.07
N ALA A 723 -23.95 11.30 -21.15
CA ALA A 723 -25.15 11.97 -20.66
C ALA A 723 -25.96 12.63 -21.79
N HIS A 724 -25.26 13.21 -22.78
CA HIS A 724 -25.89 13.77 -23.98
C HIS A 724 -26.51 12.68 -24.87
N ALA A 725 -25.80 11.57 -25.10
CA ALA A 725 -26.31 10.44 -25.88
C ALA A 725 -27.55 9.81 -25.24
N GLN A 726 -27.57 9.66 -23.91
CA GLN A 726 -28.74 9.19 -23.16
C GLN A 726 -29.93 10.16 -23.28
N ALA A 727 -29.67 11.48 -23.26
CA ALA A 727 -30.72 12.48 -23.49
C ALA A 727 -31.31 12.36 -24.91
N LEU A 728 -30.45 12.22 -25.93
CA LEU A 728 -30.87 12.02 -27.31
C LEU A 728 -31.66 10.71 -27.49
N GLY A 729 -31.21 9.63 -26.84
CA GLY A 729 -31.91 8.34 -26.83
C GLY A 729 -33.33 8.44 -26.25
N ARG A 730 -33.52 9.22 -25.18
CA ARG A 730 -34.86 9.52 -24.63
C ARG A 730 -35.72 10.31 -25.63
N GLU A 731 -35.15 11.28 -26.33
CA GLU A 731 -35.88 12.08 -27.33
C GLU A 731 -36.30 11.25 -28.54
N VAL A 732 -35.41 10.36 -29.02
CA VAL A 732 -35.74 9.38 -30.09
C VAL A 732 -36.84 8.44 -29.63
N GLY A 733 -36.75 7.89 -28.42
CA GLY A 733 -37.79 7.02 -27.86
C GLY A 733 -39.16 7.73 -27.74
N ALA A 734 -39.18 9.02 -27.38
CA ALA A 734 -40.40 9.82 -27.35
C ALA A 734 -40.99 10.03 -28.75
N ARG A 735 -40.15 10.34 -29.75
CA ARG A 735 -40.60 10.49 -31.14
C ARG A 735 -41.11 9.19 -31.75
N ASP A 736 -40.52 8.05 -31.41
CA ASP A 736 -41.02 6.74 -31.84
C ASP A 736 -42.40 6.44 -31.23
N ALA A 737 -42.63 6.79 -29.97
CA ALA A 737 -43.93 6.66 -29.33
C ALA A 737 -44.99 7.57 -30.01
N ASP A 738 -44.64 8.82 -30.31
CA ASP A 738 -45.50 9.74 -31.05
C ASP A 738 -45.83 9.19 -32.45
N ALA A 739 -44.84 8.64 -33.16
CA ALA A 739 -45.02 8.05 -34.48
C ALA A 739 -45.95 6.82 -34.43
N GLN A 740 -45.81 5.96 -33.42
CA GLN A 740 -46.72 4.83 -33.20
C GLN A 740 -48.15 5.29 -32.90
N GLN A 741 -48.31 6.33 -32.09
CA GLN A 741 -49.61 6.91 -31.78
C GLN A 741 -50.27 7.54 -33.03
N LEU A 742 -49.51 8.27 -33.83
CA LEU A 742 -49.96 8.81 -35.11
C LEU A 742 -50.36 7.69 -36.09
N ALA A 743 -49.57 6.61 -36.17
CA ALA A 743 -49.90 5.44 -37.00
C ALA A 743 -51.22 4.78 -36.57
N LYS A 744 -51.47 4.67 -35.25
CA LYS A 744 -52.74 4.16 -34.72
C LYS A 744 -53.92 5.08 -35.05
N GLN A 745 -53.76 6.39 -34.86
CA GLN A 745 -54.79 7.37 -35.23
C GLN A 745 -55.08 7.35 -36.74
N LEU A 746 -54.06 7.17 -37.57
CA LEU A 746 -54.21 7.04 -39.02
C LEU A 746 -55.00 5.77 -39.37
N ALA A 747 -54.72 4.65 -38.73
CA ALA A 747 -55.46 3.40 -38.91
C ALA A 747 -56.94 3.53 -38.51
N GLU A 748 -57.22 4.16 -37.35
CA GLU A 748 -58.59 4.44 -36.90
C GLU A 748 -59.34 5.38 -37.85
N LYS A 749 -58.69 6.43 -38.34
CA LYS A 749 -59.27 7.34 -39.34
C LYS A 749 -59.53 6.63 -40.67
N ASN A 750 -58.63 5.76 -41.12
CA ASN A 750 -58.82 4.97 -42.33
C ASN A 750 -60.00 3.99 -42.19
N ALA A 751 -60.15 3.34 -41.04
CA ALA A 751 -61.31 2.48 -40.76
C ALA A 751 -62.63 3.27 -40.81
N ARG A 752 -62.69 4.44 -40.16
CA ARG A 752 -63.84 5.35 -40.26
C ARG A 752 -64.10 5.83 -41.69
N ALA A 753 -63.07 6.13 -42.46
CA ALA A 753 -63.22 6.51 -43.85
C ALA A 753 -63.82 5.37 -44.67
N GLN A 754 -63.45 4.12 -44.37
CA GLN A 754 -64.04 2.92 -44.98
C GLN A 754 -65.53 2.76 -44.61
N GLU A 755 -65.89 2.94 -43.34
CA GLU A 755 -67.29 2.97 -42.90
C GLU A 755 -68.10 4.06 -43.61
N PHE A 756 -67.53 5.27 -43.76
CA PHE A 756 -68.15 6.34 -44.51
C PHE A 756 -68.31 6.00 -45.99
N VAL A 757 -67.34 5.34 -46.61
CA VAL A 757 -67.44 4.88 -48.00
C VAL A 757 -68.56 3.84 -48.14
N GLU A 758 -68.70 2.90 -47.22
CA GLU A 758 -69.79 1.93 -47.20
C GLU A 758 -71.16 2.61 -47.00
N GLU A 759 -71.23 3.61 -46.11
CA GLU A 759 -72.43 4.40 -45.88
C GLU A 759 -72.82 5.23 -47.09
N VAL A 760 -71.86 5.91 -47.73
CA VAL A 760 -72.07 6.65 -48.98
C VAL A 760 -72.54 5.71 -50.08
N THR A 761 -71.96 4.51 -50.19
CA THR A 761 -72.39 3.50 -51.17
C THR A 761 -73.84 3.04 -50.91
N ARG A 762 -74.21 2.85 -49.64
CA ARG A 762 -75.59 2.53 -49.24
C ARG A 762 -76.56 3.67 -49.53
N LEU A 763 -76.16 4.91 -49.22
CA LEU A 763 -76.94 6.11 -49.52
C LEU A 763 -77.09 6.34 -51.01
N ASP A 764 -76.06 6.06 -51.82
CA ASP A 764 -76.13 6.13 -53.28
C ASP A 764 -77.08 5.06 -53.83
N ALA A 765 -77.01 3.82 -53.35
CA ALA A 765 -77.99 2.78 -53.70
C ALA A 765 -79.42 3.18 -53.32
N HIS A 766 -79.59 3.83 -52.16
CA HIS A 766 -80.88 4.35 -51.73
C HIS A 766 -81.35 5.53 -52.61
N ALA A 767 -80.46 6.47 -52.96
CA ALA A 767 -80.75 7.58 -53.85
C ALA A 767 -81.07 7.11 -55.28
N GLN A 768 -80.42 6.06 -55.77
CA GLN A 768 -80.77 5.41 -57.04
C GLN A 768 -82.15 4.75 -56.97
N ALA A 769 -82.51 4.11 -55.86
CA ALA A 769 -83.85 3.56 -55.65
C ALA A 769 -84.91 4.68 -55.60
N LEU A 770 -84.64 5.75 -54.86
CA LEU A 770 -85.47 6.94 -54.80
C LEU A 770 -85.58 7.61 -56.18
N GLY A 771 -84.50 7.63 -56.96
CA GLY A 771 -84.45 8.12 -58.33
C GLY A 771 -85.32 7.31 -59.29
N ARG A 772 -85.41 5.98 -59.11
CA ARG A 772 -86.39 5.14 -59.83
C ARG A 772 -87.82 5.46 -59.41
N GLU A 773 -88.04 5.74 -58.13
CA GLU A 773 -89.35 6.14 -57.58
C GLU A 773 -89.79 7.53 -58.09
N VAL A 774 -88.85 8.49 -58.14
CA VAL A 774 -89.05 9.82 -58.71
C VAL A 774 -89.27 9.71 -60.22
N ALA A 775 -88.52 8.89 -60.95
CA ALA A 775 -88.75 8.67 -62.39
C ALA A 775 -90.13 8.02 -62.66
N ALA A 776 -90.58 7.10 -61.80
CA ALA A 776 -91.94 6.57 -61.87
C ALA A 776 -92.99 7.66 -61.60
N ARG A 777 -92.75 8.52 -60.59
CA ARG A 777 -93.63 9.67 -60.31
C ARG A 777 -93.56 10.78 -61.36
N ASP A 778 -92.45 10.93 -62.09
CA ASP A 778 -92.30 11.86 -63.21
C ASP A 778 -93.02 11.33 -64.45
N ALA A 779 -93.04 10.01 -64.66
CA ALA A 779 -93.90 9.38 -65.66
C ALA A 779 -95.39 9.59 -65.32
N ASP A 780 -95.77 9.44 -64.05
CA ASP A 780 -97.12 9.79 -63.56
C ASP A 780 -97.41 11.28 -63.73
N ALA A 781 -96.44 12.17 -63.45
CA ALA A 781 -96.57 13.62 -63.58
C ALA A 781 -96.64 14.08 -65.04
N GLN A 782 -95.95 13.43 -65.97
CA GLN A 782 -96.08 13.66 -67.42
C GLN A 782 -97.42 13.17 -67.96
N GLN A 783 -97.96 12.07 -67.40
CA GLN A 783 -99.32 11.61 -67.69
C GLN A 783 -100.37 12.58 -67.12
N PHE A 784 -100.14 13.17 -65.94
CA PHE A 784 -100.98 14.23 -65.38
C PHE A 784 -100.84 15.56 -66.13
N ALA A 785 -99.65 15.94 -66.61
CA ALA A 785 -99.44 17.15 -67.40
C ALA A 785 -100.17 17.10 -68.76
N LYS A 786 -100.30 15.90 -69.35
CA LYS A 786 -101.12 15.69 -70.55
C LYS A 786 -102.63 15.84 -70.26
N GLN A 787 -103.08 15.43 -69.08
CA GLN A 787 -104.46 15.66 -68.61
C GLN A 787 -104.71 17.12 -68.17
N LEU A 788 -103.67 17.84 -67.75
CA LEU A 788 -103.75 19.25 -67.35
C LEU A 788 -103.84 20.18 -68.55
N ALA A 789 -103.14 19.87 -69.66
CA ALA A 789 -103.27 20.60 -70.93
C ALA A 789 -104.69 20.52 -71.53
N GLU A 790 -105.43 19.42 -71.29
CA GLU A 790 -106.86 19.30 -71.66
C GLU A 790 -107.80 20.07 -70.69
N LYS A 791 -107.34 20.39 -69.48
CA LYS A 791 -108.08 21.19 -68.49
C LYS A 791 -107.78 22.69 -68.55
N ASP A 792 -106.62 23.11 -69.06
CA ASP A 792 -106.27 24.53 -69.27
C ASP A 792 -107.15 25.21 -70.34
N ALA A 793 -107.66 24.46 -71.32
CA ALA A 793 -108.71 24.95 -72.24
C ALA A 793 -110.03 25.28 -71.53
N ARG A 794 -110.27 24.70 -70.34
CA ARG A 794 -111.49 24.88 -69.52
C ARG A 794 -111.30 25.93 -68.41
N ALA A 795 -110.06 26.29 -68.08
CA ALA A 795 -109.74 27.32 -67.11
C ALA A 795 -109.79 28.74 -67.69
N GLN A 796 -109.64 28.92 -69.02
CA GLN A 796 -109.94 30.18 -69.70
C GLN A 796 -111.42 30.60 -69.56
N GLU A 797 -112.32 29.66 -69.31
CA GLU A 797 -113.75 29.92 -69.00
C GLU A 797 -113.97 30.38 -67.53
N LEU A 798 -113.15 29.92 -66.58
CA LEU A 798 -113.25 30.29 -65.15
C LEU A 798 -112.57 31.63 -64.81
N ALA A 799 -111.77 32.20 -65.72
CA ALA A 799 -111.15 33.52 -65.56
C ALA A 799 -112.17 34.68 -65.49
N GLN A 800 -113.43 34.46 -65.88
CA GLN A 800 -114.52 35.42 -65.68
C GLN A 800 -115.14 35.36 -64.27
N GLU A 801 -114.86 34.33 -63.47
CA GLU A 801 -115.49 34.11 -62.16
C GLU A 801 -114.63 34.60 -60.96
N VAL A 802 -113.32 34.76 -61.12
CA VAL A 802 -112.41 35.18 -60.03
C VAL A 802 -112.26 36.71 -59.92
N VAL A 803 -112.73 37.49 -60.90
CA VAL A 803 -113.05 38.93 -60.70
C VAL A 803 -113.99 39.12 -59.49
N ARG A 804 -114.74 38.07 -59.11
CA ARG A 804 -115.63 38.04 -57.94
C ARG A 804 -114.94 37.64 -56.62
N LEU A 805 -113.68 37.18 -56.62
CA LEU A 805 -112.96 36.71 -55.43
C LEU A 805 -111.81 37.65 -54.99
N ASP A 806 -111.41 38.61 -55.83
CA ASP A 806 -110.43 39.65 -55.50
C ASP A 806 -110.89 40.61 -54.37
N ALA A 807 -112.21 40.71 -54.14
CA ALA A 807 -112.79 41.45 -53.02
C ALA A 807 -112.62 40.76 -51.65
N HIS A 808 -112.19 39.49 -51.60
CA HIS A 808 -112.09 38.72 -50.36
C HIS A 808 -110.64 38.54 -49.88
N ALA A 809 -109.65 38.55 -50.78
CA ALA A 809 -108.24 38.43 -50.44
C ALA A 809 -107.65 39.69 -49.77
N GLN A 810 -108.25 40.87 -49.98
CA GLN A 810 -107.86 42.11 -49.29
C GLN A 810 -108.20 42.12 -47.79
N ALA A 811 -109.05 41.19 -47.31
CA ALA A 811 -109.44 41.09 -45.90
C ALA A 811 -108.52 40.17 -45.07
N LEU A 812 -107.89 39.15 -45.66
CA LEU A 812 -107.02 38.20 -44.95
C LEU A 812 -105.57 38.69 -44.76
N GLY A 813 -105.15 39.69 -45.54
CA GLY A 813 -103.85 40.35 -45.39
C GLY A 813 -103.66 41.10 -44.06
N ARG A 814 -104.71 41.28 -43.26
CA ARG A 814 -104.64 41.87 -41.91
C ARG A 814 -104.41 40.83 -40.80
N GLU A 815 -104.49 39.54 -41.09
CA GLU A 815 -104.38 38.46 -40.09
C GLU A 815 -102.96 37.85 -40.02
N VAL A 816 -102.17 37.98 -41.10
CA VAL A 816 -100.77 37.55 -41.14
C VAL A 816 -99.85 38.50 -40.36
N ALA A 817 -100.22 39.78 -40.19
CA ALA A 817 -99.50 40.73 -39.34
C ALA A 817 -99.59 40.42 -37.83
N ALA A 818 -100.54 39.57 -37.41
CA ALA A 818 -100.75 39.20 -36.01
C ALA A 818 -99.99 37.93 -35.58
N ARG A 819 -99.44 37.15 -36.52
CA ARG A 819 -98.67 35.92 -36.24
C ARG A 819 -97.15 36.13 -36.12
N ASP A 820 -96.66 37.32 -36.42
CA ASP A 820 -95.26 37.72 -36.18
C ASP A 820 -94.97 38.07 -34.70
N ALA A 821 -96.00 38.36 -33.90
CA ALA A 821 -95.85 38.70 -32.48
C ALA A 821 -95.62 37.47 -31.59
N ASP A 822 -96.17 36.30 -31.94
CA ASP A 822 -96.02 35.07 -31.15
C ASP A 822 -94.73 34.29 -31.47
N ALA A 823 -94.14 34.54 -32.64
CA ALA A 823 -92.78 34.09 -32.98
C ALA A 823 -91.70 34.76 -32.10
N GLN A 824 -91.99 35.92 -31.50
CA GLN A 824 -91.11 36.60 -30.54
C GLN A 824 -91.16 35.99 -29.13
N GLN A 825 -92.18 35.20 -28.79
CA GLN A 825 -92.35 34.63 -27.44
C GLN A 825 -91.68 33.26 -27.27
N LEU A 826 -91.48 32.50 -28.36
CA LEU A 826 -90.68 31.26 -28.37
C LEU A 826 -89.15 31.53 -28.42
N ALA A 827 -88.74 32.71 -28.88
CA ALA A 827 -87.35 33.19 -28.77
C ALA A 827 -86.93 33.48 -27.30
N LYS A 828 -87.90 33.70 -26.40
CA LYS A 828 -87.65 34.00 -24.98
C LYS A 828 -87.40 32.73 -24.13
N GLN A 829 -87.87 31.56 -24.58
CA GLN A 829 -87.64 30.27 -23.89
C GLN A 829 -86.31 29.59 -24.29
N LEU A 830 -85.67 30.02 -25.40
CA LEU A 830 -84.32 29.60 -25.77
C LEU A 830 -83.23 30.35 -24.99
N ALA A 831 -83.51 31.60 -24.60
CA ALA A 831 -82.59 32.43 -23.79
C ALA A 831 -82.34 31.89 -22.36
N GLU A 832 -83.30 31.16 -21.77
CA GLU A 832 -83.14 30.55 -20.44
C GLU A 832 -82.31 29.25 -20.44
N LYS A 833 -82.11 28.60 -21.60
CA LYS A 833 -81.23 27.43 -21.72
C LYS A 833 -79.79 27.80 -22.08
N ASP A 834 -79.54 28.97 -22.67
CA ASP A 834 -78.20 29.54 -22.87
C ASP A 834 -77.54 30.00 -21.56
N ALA A 835 -78.33 30.37 -20.55
CA ALA A 835 -77.81 30.74 -19.22
C ALA A 835 -77.12 29.56 -18.48
N ARG A 836 -77.50 28.31 -18.76
CA ARG A 836 -76.89 27.11 -18.13
C ARG A 836 -75.64 26.61 -18.87
N ALA A 837 -75.38 27.11 -20.07
CA ALA A 837 -74.13 26.88 -20.82
C ALA A 837 -73.03 27.89 -20.46
N GLN A 838 -73.38 29.07 -19.94
CA GLN A 838 -72.41 30.04 -19.40
C GLN A 838 -71.89 29.69 -18.00
N GLU A 839 -72.65 28.94 -17.19
CA GLU A 839 -72.24 28.54 -15.83
C GLU A 839 -71.11 27.49 -15.84
N LEU A 840 -71.11 26.54 -16.79
CA LEU A 840 -70.03 25.55 -16.96
C LEU A 840 -68.76 26.14 -17.62
N ALA A 841 -68.87 27.26 -18.33
CA ALA A 841 -67.70 27.96 -18.88
C ALA A 841 -66.92 28.74 -17.78
N GLN A 842 -67.60 29.17 -16.70
CA GLN A 842 -66.94 29.82 -15.56
C GLN A 842 -66.19 28.84 -14.65
N GLU A 843 -66.54 27.55 -14.64
CA GLU A 843 -65.83 26.53 -13.85
C GLU A 843 -64.48 26.14 -14.47
N VAL A 844 -64.34 26.18 -15.80
CA VAL A 844 -63.08 25.95 -16.52
C VAL A 844 -62.12 27.14 -16.37
N VAL A 845 -62.62 28.38 -16.35
CA VAL A 845 -61.80 29.58 -16.07
C VAL A 845 -61.33 29.62 -14.61
N ARG A 846 -62.12 29.09 -13.65
CA ARG A 846 -61.71 29.00 -12.24
C ARG A 846 -60.59 27.98 -12.00
N LEU A 847 -60.51 26.91 -12.81
CA LEU A 847 -59.46 25.89 -12.73
C LEU A 847 -58.15 26.34 -13.40
N ASP A 848 -58.22 27.14 -14.48
CA ASP A 848 -57.03 27.74 -15.11
C ASP A 848 -56.38 28.82 -14.22
N ALA A 849 -57.20 29.62 -13.51
CA ALA A 849 -56.70 30.54 -12.50
C ALA A 849 -56.06 29.82 -11.29
N HIS A 850 -56.49 28.60 -10.94
CA HIS A 850 -55.89 27.80 -9.87
C HIS A 850 -54.53 27.19 -10.28
N ALA A 851 -54.38 26.80 -11.55
CA ALA A 851 -53.12 26.32 -12.10
C ALA A 851 -52.05 27.43 -12.22
N GLN A 852 -52.46 28.67 -12.53
CA GLN A 852 -51.54 29.82 -12.55
C GLN A 852 -51.16 30.31 -11.14
N VAL A 853 -52.00 30.08 -10.11
CA VAL A 853 -51.66 30.33 -8.69
C VAL A 853 -50.68 29.26 -8.18
N LEU A 854 -50.85 27.98 -8.52
CA LEU A 854 -49.86 26.93 -8.19
C LEU A 854 -48.52 27.15 -8.90
N GLY A 855 -48.50 27.67 -10.13
CA GLY A 855 -47.26 28.06 -10.83
C GLY A 855 -46.52 29.22 -10.16
N ARG A 856 -47.25 30.16 -9.54
CA ARG A 856 -46.66 31.23 -8.72
C ARG A 856 -46.25 30.74 -7.33
N GLU A 857 -46.93 29.74 -6.75
CA GLU A 857 -46.50 29.09 -5.50
C GLU A 857 -45.25 28.22 -5.67
N VAL A 858 -45.05 27.59 -6.82
CA VAL A 858 -43.82 26.83 -7.13
C VAL A 858 -42.65 27.79 -7.42
N ALA A 859 -42.87 28.89 -8.14
CA ALA A 859 -41.85 29.92 -8.33
C ALA A 859 -41.54 30.73 -7.05
N ALA A 860 -42.54 30.96 -6.18
CA ALA A 860 -42.35 31.52 -4.85
C ALA A 860 -41.65 30.54 -3.91
N ARG A 861 -41.90 29.22 -4.02
CA ARG A 861 -41.16 28.19 -3.27
C ARG A 861 -39.73 28.00 -3.75
N ASP A 862 -39.42 28.27 -5.01
CA ASP A 862 -38.05 28.30 -5.52
C ASP A 862 -37.30 29.57 -5.07
N ALA A 863 -37.98 30.72 -5.05
CA ALA A 863 -37.44 31.95 -4.44
C ALA A 863 -37.29 31.83 -2.91
N ASP A 864 -38.23 31.15 -2.23
CA ASP A 864 -38.13 30.80 -0.81
C ASP A 864 -37.04 29.75 -0.57
N ALA A 865 -36.79 28.82 -1.49
CA ALA A 865 -35.67 27.85 -1.40
C ALA A 865 -34.31 28.53 -1.63
N GLN A 866 -34.22 29.51 -2.52
CA GLN A 866 -33.01 30.34 -2.69
C GLN A 866 -32.82 31.33 -1.53
N GLN A 867 -33.90 31.84 -0.94
CA GLN A 867 -33.86 32.68 0.27
C GLN A 867 -33.60 31.84 1.54
N LEU A 868 -34.08 30.59 1.60
CA LEU A 868 -33.71 29.60 2.61
C LEU A 868 -32.27 29.16 2.46
N ALA A 869 -31.72 29.01 1.24
CA ALA A 869 -30.31 28.74 1.01
C ALA A 869 -29.41 29.93 1.42
N LYS A 870 -29.88 31.17 1.22
CA LYS A 870 -29.21 32.38 1.71
C LYS A 870 -29.34 32.55 3.23
N GLN A 871 -30.49 32.19 3.82
CA GLN A 871 -30.68 32.11 5.26
C GLN A 871 -29.95 30.91 5.88
N LEU A 872 -29.69 29.82 5.14
CA LEU A 872 -28.85 28.70 5.55
C LEU A 872 -27.38 29.13 5.55
N ALA A 873 -26.93 29.89 4.54
CA ALA A 873 -25.60 30.48 4.52
C ALA A 873 -25.38 31.56 5.60
N GLU A 874 -26.39 32.39 5.88
CA GLU A 874 -26.39 33.35 7.00
C GLU A 874 -26.52 32.64 8.36
N LYS A 875 -27.23 31.51 8.44
CA LYS A 875 -27.29 30.65 9.65
C LYS A 875 -26.07 29.75 9.83
N ASP A 876 -25.35 29.40 8.78
CA ASP A 876 -24.05 28.72 8.82
C ASP A 876 -22.96 29.70 9.23
N ALA A 877 -23.02 30.97 8.78
CA ALA A 877 -22.19 32.05 9.31
C ALA A 877 -22.54 32.37 10.78
N ARG A 878 -23.84 32.37 11.15
CA ARG A 878 -24.29 32.47 12.55
C ARG A 878 -23.92 31.23 13.38
N ALA A 879 -23.85 30.04 12.77
CA ALA A 879 -23.42 28.80 13.41
C ALA A 879 -21.90 28.76 13.56
N GLN A 880 -21.13 29.39 12.66
CA GLN A 880 -19.69 29.65 12.84
C GLN A 880 -19.46 30.72 13.92
N GLU A 881 -20.24 31.81 13.98
CA GLU A 881 -20.20 32.77 15.10
C GLU A 881 -20.62 32.14 16.43
N LEU A 882 -21.66 31.29 16.45
CA LEU A 882 -22.08 30.52 17.63
C LEU A 882 -21.10 29.39 17.96
N THR A 883 -20.35 28.85 17.00
CA THR A 883 -19.25 27.90 17.26
C THR A 883 -18.06 28.63 17.85
N GLU A 884 -17.74 29.84 17.40
CA GLU A 884 -16.74 30.71 18.04
C GLU A 884 -17.21 31.24 19.41
N GLU A 885 -18.51 31.44 19.62
CA GLU A 885 -19.13 31.80 20.90
C GLU A 885 -19.20 30.60 21.84
N VAL A 886 -19.45 29.37 21.33
CA VAL A 886 -19.35 28.11 22.06
C VAL A 886 -17.90 27.78 22.38
N VAL A 887 -16.93 28.06 21.51
CA VAL A 887 -15.49 27.95 21.81
C VAL A 887 -15.06 29.03 22.82
N ARG A 888 -15.63 30.24 22.78
CA ARG A 888 -15.42 31.27 23.83
C ARG A 888 -16.08 30.91 25.16
N LEU A 889 -17.28 30.34 25.14
CA LEU A 889 -18.02 29.87 26.32
C LEU A 889 -17.42 28.58 26.87
N ASP A 890 -16.82 27.73 26.05
CA ASP A 890 -16.06 26.53 26.44
C ASP A 890 -14.68 26.93 26.98
N ALA A 891 -14.03 27.95 26.41
CA ALA A 891 -12.85 28.58 27.03
C ALA A 891 -13.23 29.30 28.35
N HIS A 892 -14.42 29.89 28.45
CA HIS A 892 -14.93 30.49 29.69
C HIS A 892 -15.39 29.43 30.70
N ALA A 893 -15.90 28.28 30.26
CA ALA A 893 -16.27 27.12 31.08
C ALA A 893 -15.05 26.30 31.50
N GLN A 894 -13.98 26.27 30.70
CA GLN A 894 -12.65 25.80 31.09
C GLN A 894 -11.97 26.80 32.03
N ALA A 895 -12.15 28.11 31.88
CA ALA A 895 -11.67 29.11 32.84
C ALA A 895 -12.47 29.07 34.16
N LEU A 896 -13.80 28.91 34.13
CA LEU A 896 -14.63 28.62 35.30
C LEU A 896 -14.34 27.21 35.84
N GLY A 897 -13.98 26.24 35.01
CA GLY A 897 -13.54 24.90 35.38
C GLY A 897 -12.17 24.91 36.05
N GLN A 898 -11.28 25.82 35.65
CA GLN A 898 -10.03 26.14 36.34
C GLN A 898 -10.27 26.98 37.59
N GLU A 899 -11.28 27.85 37.63
CA GLU A 899 -11.65 28.61 38.83
C GLU A 899 -12.40 27.73 39.85
N VAL A 900 -13.20 26.76 39.39
CA VAL A 900 -13.83 25.70 40.17
C VAL A 900 -12.77 24.70 40.58
N ALA A 901 -11.86 24.24 39.72
CA ALA A 901 -10.73 23.40 40.12
C ALA A 901 -9.74 24.14 41.05
N ALA A 902 -9.61 25.47 40.95
CA ALA A 902 -8.85 26.28 41.90
C ALA A 902 -9.62 26.50 43.21
N ARG A 903 -10.95 26.66 43.18
CA ARG A 903 -11.80 26.70 44.38
C ARG A 903 -11.97 25.32 45.02
N ASP A 904 -11.87 24.24 44.25
CA ASP A 904 -11.95 22.84 44.67
C ASP A 904 -10.57 22.35 45.13
N ALA A 905 -9.48 22.83 44.54
CA ALA A 905 -8.14 22.73 45.12
C ALA A 905 -8.02 23.58 46.40
N LYS A 906 -8.67 24.75 46.47
CA LYS A 906 -8.73 25.57 47.69
C LYS A 906 -9.71 24.99 48.72
N ALA A 907 -10.74 24.25 48.31
CA ALA A 907 -11.65 23.49 49.16
C ALA A 907 -11.00 22.19 49.63
N GLN A 908 -10.23 21.49 48.79
CA GLN A 908 -9.38 20.36 49.15
C GLN A 908 -8.19 20.80 50.01
N GLN A 909 -7.69 22.03 49.84
CA GLN A 909 -6.69 22.62 50.73
C GLN A 909 -7.31 23.16 52.02
N LEU A 910 -8.58 23.61 52.02
CA LEU A 910 -9.35 23.89 53.23
C LEU A 910 -9.78 22.61 53.94
N VAL A 911 -10.04 21.51 53.23
CA VAL A 911 -10.31 20.16 53.76
C VAL A 911 -9.03 19.50 54.24
N CYS A 912 -7.88 19.70 53.58
CA CYS A 912 -6.57 19.34 54.11
C CYS A 912 -6.20 20.22 55.30
N ASN A 913 -6.48 21.53 55.29
CA ASN A 913 -6.29 22.38 56.47
C ASN A 913 -7.29 22.06 57.59
N LEU A 914 -8.50 21.58 57.28
CA LEU A 914 -9.47 21.08 58.25
C LEU A 914 -9.08 19.71 58.77
N ASN A 915 -8.48 18.83 57.96
CA ASN A 915 -7.96 17.52 58.36
C ASN A 915 -6.64 17.66 59.13
N VAL A 916 -5.78 18.60 58.77
CA VAL A 916 -4.60 19.01 59.55
C VAL A 916 -5.05 19.72 60.83
N ALA A 917 -6.09 20.56 60.80
CA ALA A 917 -6.70 21.10 62.02
C ALA A 917 -7.47 20.03 62.83
N HIS A 918 -7.97 18.95 62.21
CA HIS A 918 -8.59 17.81 62.91
C HIS A 918 -7.54 16.89 63.54
N GLU A 919 -6.39 16.72 62.89
CA GLU A 919 -5.21 16.04 63.43
C GLU A 919 -4.50 16.91 64.49
N GLU A 920 -4.48 18.24 64.36
CA GLU A 920 -4.00 19.18 65.38
C GLU A 920 -4.99 19.34 66.55
N ILE A 921 -6.31 19.28 66.32
CA ILE A 921 -7.34 19.19 67.37
C ILE A 921 -7.31 17.80 68.03
N GLY A 922 -7.01 16.73 67.28
CA GLY A 922 -6.76 15.39 67.83
C GLY A 922 -5.51 15.34 68.69
N ALA A 923 -4.42 15.97 68.25
CA ALA A 923 -3.19 16.13 69.00
C ALA A 923 -3.37 17.06 70.22
N LEU A 924 -4.16 18.13 70.12
CA LEU A 924 -4.51 19.02 71.24
C LEU A 924 -5.50 18.37 72.23
N GLN A 925 -6.41 17.51 71.78
CA GLN A 925 -7.29 16.73 72.65
C GLN A 925 -6.55 15.61 73.36
N GLU A 926 -5.49 15.06 72.77
CA GLU A 926 -4.59 14.11 73.43
C GLU A 926 -3.59 14.80 74.38
N ILE A 927 -3.19 16.05 74.11
CA ILE A 927 -2.44 16.92 75.03
C ILE A 927 -3.32 17.38 76.20
N ILE A 928 -4.60 17.73 75.97
CA ILE A 928 -5.55 18.10 77.04
C ILE A 928 -5.92 16.87 77.89
N ARG A 929 -6.07 15.67 77.30
CA ARG A 929 -6.21 14.41 78.07
C ARG A 929 -4.96 14.05 78.88
N LYS A 930 -3.75 14.43 78.40
CA LYS A 930 -2.49 14.23 79.12
C LYS A 930 -2.17 15.37 80.11
N GLN A 931 -2.79 16.56 79.99
CA GLN A 931 -2.69 17.68 80.94
C GLN A 931 -3.72 17.60 82.08
N ASP A 932 -4.93 17.08 81.83
CA ASP A 932 -5.93 16.81 82.89
C ASP A 932 -5.56 15.61 83.78
N ALA A 933 -4.59 14.79 83.36
CA ALA A 933 -4.00 13.72 84.17
C ALA A 933 -2.78 14.16 85.02
N ILE A 934 -2.29 15.40 84.87
CA ILE A 934 -1.17 15.95 85.66
C ILE A 934 -1.64 17.03 86.66
N LEU A 935 -2.79 17.67 86.44
CA LEU A 935 -3.41 18.61 87.38
C LEU A 935 -4.18 17.96 88.55
N ALA A 936 -3.95 16.65 88.80
CA ALA A 936 -4.44 15.90 89.95
C ALA A 936 -3.38 15.62 91.04
N TYR A 937 -2.16 16.21 90.97
CA TYR A 937 -1.09 15.95 91.95
C TYR A 937 -0.53 17.17 92.72
N PHE A 938 -1.04 18.38 92.50
CA PHE A 938 -0.67 19.55 93.31
C PHE A 938 -1.90 20.24 93.91
N ARG A 939 -2.46 19.62 94.96
CA ARG A 939 -3.12 20.39 96.02
C ARG A 939 -2.06 20.82 97.04
N PRO A 940 -2.04 22.09 97.43
CA PRO A 940 -1.96 22.38 98.85
C PRO A 940 -3.10 23.28 99.32
N ARG A 941 -3.61 22.93 100.50
CA ARG A 941 -4.72 23.54 101.22
C ARG A 941 -4.33 24.90 101.83
N SER A 942 -5.31 25.79 101.79
CA SER A 942 -5.74 26.71 102.87
C SER A 942 -4.75 27.74 103.42
N TRP A 943 -4.79 28.94 102.84
CA TRP A 943 -4.76 30.25 103.52
C TRP A 943 -5.59 31.17 102.59
N VAL A 944 -6.80 31.62 102.89
CA VAL A 944 -7.38 31.99 104.17
C VAL A 944 -8.82 31.45 104.24
N GLU A 945 -9.02 30.50 105.16
CA GLU A 945 -10.33 29.94 105.49
C GLU A 945 -11.12 30.96 106.32
N LYS A 946 -12.31 31.29 105.81
CA LYS A 946 -13.30 32.19 106.39
C LYS A 946 -12.84 33.63 106.55
N LEU A 947 -13.57 34.47 105.83
CA LEU A 947 -14.33 35.65 106.26
C LEU A 947 -14.16 36.63 105.08
N ARG A 948 -15.18 37.20 104.46
CA ARG A 948 -16.58 37.47 104.82
C ARG A 948 -16.98 38.42 103.67
N LYS A 949 -17.98 38.12 102.84
CA LYS A 949 -19.26 38.86 102.83
C LYS A 949 -19.11 40.27 103.46
N LYS A 950 -19.11 41.39 102.72
CA LYS A 950 -19.86 41.70 101.50
C LYS A 950 -19.09 42.72 100.67
N PHE A 951 -18.02 42.31 100.00
CA PHE A 951 -17.16 43.18 99.19
C PHE A 951 -16.50 42.36 98.10
#